data_AF-R6PTA5-F1
#
_entry.id   AF-R6PTA5-F1
#
_cell.length_a   1.000
_cell.length_b   1.000
_cell.length_c   1.000
_cell.angle_alpha   90.00
_cell.angle_beta   90.00
_cell.angle_gamma   90.00
#
_symmetry.space_group_name_H-M   'P 1'
#
loop_
_entity.id
_entity.type
_entity.pdbx_description
1 polymer ?
#
loop_
_entity_poly.entity_id
_entity_poly.type
_entity_poly.pdbx_seq_one_letter_code
_entity_poly.pdbx_strand_id
1 'polypeptide(L)'
;MGTTIEHYKQLWMYINHSLFSNKRKSGSDKRRKLDIDDETSIIITKQLAGQLMFECQVIEEGYECTGTLNVLEDVVPYYPGEVSIKSFQYLDKPLVLRAYLKDMNPDGTYVLALSEMIEDYEEEVRVNDIFYNSRLTCLLNNRGADIGRVPAISSEGLSVSVAPAQDMTVEELRKGMIVEVENISKGTNGYLNATYVREAPESRFNTAEAFHQLMLGYSKKEVYNPLAEKDEWAASHPLEPVYVCELMCIIEAKATLEEDNLKAYNYLNFCRLLAIILENKERISYYDSRLALLEILNDFSVLDKVDTSKIQHIADTDPELFDRNAILRHDFMQLRIIGCLDCEDHYEELYRWSCCNEDPQLQQLASLVLSHNFVKKSGLLSQAVDILDKIRALLKLQKSSSNKKNYGKEDFHTEFKTSIIYPENSMRVDVQAQTKKIMQELCAFLNADGGHLYLGVSDIGYEMGLEEDLKNQLFKGSRDKYEVYVNNQIVYYLGQTGAHYIHTHFDEDVKNAVLIIDVAPCPTPIAVGNEYFERMGTSARKVNDNYRDKFLAIRQQRAQELAPHIEDTKTDSVMPETVSEKEIVKPVESAPVTDFIQTSRIRNNALHEYEEGWRPSTAVICLMGTDEYKVLDEDDWQDYRLKLAVHEDEEEGWLILVYESGKVCKVSVEELLQRERGRVFKRNADEKLIFASIASNADSVCVGFIDGKNNRYVRFDDVERFGQSGMQGDGTLPMDVPNSGVHYVEVIAINKVPILRNIGRKTIGCILKTVEGKRCLAVLPDCKTK
;
A
#
# COMPACT_ATOMS: atom_id res chain seq x y z
N MET A 1 9.70 9.74 2.36
CA MET A 1 11.09 9.87 2.83
C MET A 1 11.51 8.50 3.36
N GLY A 2 12.59 7.91 2.86
CA GLY A 2 13.10 6.64 3.41
C GLY A 2 13.73 6.89 4.78
N THR A 3 13.20 6.27 5.82
CA THR A 3 13.66 6.43 7.20
C THR A 3 14.95 5.66 7.45
N THR A 4 16.09 6.36 7.46
CA THR A 4 17.40 5.83 7.86
C THR A 4 17.70 6.17 9.33
N ILE A 5 18.66 5.48 9.96
CA ILE A 5 19.14 5.86 11.31
C ILE A 5 19.62 7.32 11.33
N GLU A 6 20.25 7.80 10.26
CA GLU A 6 20.68 9.21 10.15
C GLU A 6 19.51 10.20 10.23
N HIS A 7 18.36 9.86 9.63
CA HIS A 7 17.15 10.68 9.75
C HIS A 7 16.64 10.73 11.20
N TYR A 8 16.61 9.58 11.89
CA TYR A 8 16.20 9.53 13.30
C TYR A 8 17.20 10.18 14.24
N LYS A 9 18.49 10.14 13.93
CA LYS A 9 19.52 10.87 14.65
C LYS A 9 19.25 12.38 14.61
N GLN A 10 18.93 12.93 13.43
CA GLN A 10 18.52 14.34 13.30
C GLN A 10 17.25 14.64 14.09
N LEU A 11 16.25 13.75 14.02
CA LEU A 11 15.00 13.88 14.79
C LEU A 11 15.25 13.91 16.30
N TRP A 12 16.02 12.96 16.84
CA TRP A 12 16.33 12.91 18.27
C TRP A 12 17.21 14.06 18.73
N MET A 13 18.12 14.55 17.88
CA MET A 13 18.86 15.79 18.14
C MET A 13 17.90 16.98 18.22
N TYR A 14 16.93 17.08 17.31
CA TYR A 14 15.90 18.11 17.33
C TYR A 14 15.01 18.02 18.58
N ILE A 15 14.57 16.81 18.98
CA ILE A 15 13.76 16.58 20.18
C ILE A 15 14.54 16.99 21.43
N ASN A 16 15.78 16.52 21.58
CA ASN A 16 16.64 16.88 22.71
C ASN A 16 16.90 18.39 22.76
N HIS A 17 17.16 19.01 21.61
CA HIS A 17 17.32 20.46 21.55
C HIS A 17 16.01 21.18 21.91
N SER A 18 14.87 20.77 21.39
CA SER A 18 13.58 21.42 21.66
C SER A 18 13.17 21.30 23.13
N LEU A 19 13.47 20.17 23.78
CA LEU A 19 13.11 19.94 25.18
C LEU A 19 14.10 20.57 26.18
N PHE A 20 15.40 20.60 25.86
CA PHE A 20 16.45 20.98 26.81
C PHE A 20 17.31 22.18 26.40
N SER A 21 17.26 22.64 25.15
CA SER A 21 17.92 23.89 24.79
C SER A 21 17.22 25.03 25.54
N ASN A 22 18.01 25.67 26.41
CA ASN A 22 17.65 26.74 27.31
C ASN A 22 16.17 27.18 27.25
N LYS A 23 15.39 26.73 28.23
CA LYS A 23 14.34 27.53 28.85
C LYS A 23 14.94 28.88 29.25
N ARG A 24 15.08 29.80 28.29
CA ARG A 24 14.92 31.21 28.60
C ARG A 24 13.49 31.30 29.08
N LYS A 25 13.36 31.52 30.38
CA LYS A 25 12.18 32.18 30.96
C LYS A 25 11.90 33.43 30.12
N SER A 26 11.12 33.31 29.05
CA SER A 26 10.37 34.43 28.49
C SER A 26 9.05 34.44 29.26
N GLY A 27 8.79 35.35 30.18
CA GLY A 27 9.39 36.67 30.26
C GLY A 27 9.04 37.51 29.02
N SER A 28 7.94 37.21 28.32
CA SER A 28 7.24 38.20 27.51
C SER A 28 5.82 37.73 27.22
N ASP A 29 4.85 38.46 27.75
CA ASP A 29 3.53 38.66 27.16
C ASP A 29 3.68 39.21 25.73
N LYS A 30 4.08 38.35 24.79
CA LYS A 30 3.93 38.63 23.37
C LYS A 30 2.95 37.60 22.82
N ARG A 31 1.68 38.01 22.90
CA ARG A 31 0.52 37.41 22.25
C ARG A 31 0.91 36.99 20.83
N ARG A 32 0.85 35.70 20.54
CA ARG A 32 0.99 35.20 19.18
C ARG A 32 -0.26 35.62 18.40
N LYS A 33 -0.08 36.04 17.14
CA LYS A 33 -1.19 36.32 16.23
C LYS A 33 -1.50 35.04 15.45
N LEU A 34 -2.77 34.80 15.18
CA LEU A 34 -3.23 33.76 14.26
C LEU A 34 -3.19 34.35 12.85
N ASP A 35 -2.75 33.56 11.88
CA ASP A 35 -2.79 33.92 10.46
C ASP A 35 -4.14 33.47 9.86
N ILE A 36 -4.52 34.08 8.73
CA ILE A 36 -5.74 33.69 8.00
C ILE A 36 -5.60 32.22 7.57
N ASP A 37 -6.69 31.47 7.63
CA ASP A 37 -6.79 30.02 7.43
C ASP A 37 -6.21 29.14 8.56
N ASP A 38 -5.68 29.72 9.65
CA ASP A 38 -5.30 28.92 10.83
C ASP A 38 -6.55 28.30 11.49
N GLU A 39 -6.44 27.02 11.84
CA GLU A 39 -7.43 26.30 12.65
C GLU A 39 -7.19 26.53 14.14
N THR A 40 -8.26 26.73 14.91
CA THR A 40 -8.18 26.92 16.35
C THR A 40 -9.43 26.44 17.08
N SER A 41 -9.32 26.28 18.40
CA SER A 41 -10.44 25.95 19.29
C SER A 41 -11.05 27.19 19.93
N ILE A 42 -12.37 27.33 19.82
CA ILE A 42 -13.14 28.47 20.35
C ILE A 42 -14.29 28.06 21.24
N ILE A 43 -14.74 29.01 22.07
CA ILE A 43 -16.01 28.96 22.79
C ILE A 43 -16.85 30.19 22.45
N ILE A 44 -18.18 30.04 22.46
CA ILE A 44 -19.12 31.16 22.30
C ILE A 44 -19.37 31.81 23.67
N THR A 45 -19.06 33.10 23.78
CA THR A 45 -19.11 33.85 25.06
C THR A 45 -20.35 34.72 25.16
N LYS A 46 -20.76 35.37 24.07
CA LYS A 46 -21.82 36.38 24.08
C LYS A 46 -22.54 36.48 22.73
N GLN A 47 -23.83 36.81 22.75
CA GLN A 47 -24.58 37.17 21.55
C GLN A 47 -24.53 38.69 21.33
N LEU A 48 -24.19 39.11 20.11
CA LEU A 48 -24.03 40.50 19.69
C LEU A 48 -25.34 41.09 19.11
N ALA A 49 -25.32 42.37 18.74
CA ALA A 49 -26.50 43.03 18.17
C ALA A 49 -26.80 42.49 16.76
N GLY A 50 -27.95 41.85 16.59
CA GLY A 50 -28.31 41.05 15.42
C GLY A 50 -28.45 39.59 15.84
N GLN A 51 -29.62 38.97 15.65
CA GLN A 51 -29.98 37.69 16.27
C GLN A 51 -29.02 36.52 15.98
N LEU A 52 -28.11 36.63 15.00
CA LEU A 52 -27.22 35.55 14.55
C LEU A 52 -25.72 35.88 14.66
N MET A 53 -25.34 36.99 15.29
CA MET A 53 -23.94 37.36 15.51
C MET A 53 -23.48 36.99 16.92
N PHE A 54 -22.35 36.32 17.05
CA PHE A 54 -21.81 35.87 18.32
C PHE A 54 -20.36 36.31 18.51
N GLU A 55 -20.01 36.67 19.74
CA GLU A 55 -18.64 36.84 20.20
C GLU A 55 -18.11 35.46 20.63
N CYS A 56 -16.89 35.18 20.22
CA CYS A 56 -16.18 33.95 20.54
C CYS A 56 -14.79 34.25 21.09
N GLN A 57 -14.28 33.32 21.89
CA GLN A 57 -12.98 33.40 22.52
C GLN A 57 -12.17 32.15 22.16
N VAL A 58 -10.92 32.35 21.74
CA VAL A 58 -9.96 31.28 21.52
C VAL A 58 -9.47 30.74 22.86
N ILE A 59 -9.41 29.41 23.00
CA ILE A 59 -9.07 28.73 24.27
C ILE A 59 -7.68 28.05 24.25
N GLU A 60 -6.87 28.27 23.22
CA GLU A 60 -5.54 27.66 23.08
C GLU A 60 -4.44 28.34 23.89
N GLU A 61 -3.52 27.55 24.46
CA GLU A 61 -2.42 28.07 25.28
C GLU A 61 -1.52 29.05 24.48
N GLY A 62 -1.43 30.28 24.98
CA GLY A 62 -0.63 31.35 24.38
C GLY A 62 -1.40 32.30 23.45
N TYR A 63 -2.71 32.07 23.26
CA TYR A 63 -3.60 32.92 22.47
C TYR A 63 -4.75 33.47 23.33
N GLU A 64 -4.68 34.74 23.72
CA GLU A 64 -5.84 35.47 24.27
C GLU A 64 -6.39 36.37 23.16
N CYS A 65 -7.30 35.84 22.36
CA CYS A 65 -7.97 36.61 21.31
C CYS A 65 -9.45 36.32 21.24
N THR A 66 -10.20 37.35 20.86
CA THR A 66 -11.64 37.32 20.68
C THR A 66 -11.97 37.59 19.23
N GLY A 67 -13.08 37.00 18.77
CA GLY A 67 -13.56 37.18 17.43
C GLY A 67 -15.07 37.17 17.34
N THR A 68 -15.56 37.29 16.11
CA THR A 68 -16.97 37.25 15.77
C THR A 68 -17.29 36.06 14.88
N LEU A 69 -18.44 35.45 15.11
CA LEU A 69 -18.98 34.36 14.32
C LEU A 69 -20.41 34.72 13.86
N ASN A 70 -20.66 34.77 12.56
CA ASN A 70 -22.00 34.93 12.00
C ASN A 70 -22.58 33.56 11.66
N VAL A 71 -23.62 33.12 12.37
CA VAL A 71 -24.17 31.76 12.15
C VAL A 71 -24.68 31.54 10.72
N LEU A 72 -25.22 32.58 10.08
CA LEU A 72 -25.79 32.47 8.74
C LEU A 72 -24.74 32.47 7.62
N GLU A 73 -23.62 33.14 7.83
CA GLU A 73 -22.58 33.31 6.80
C GLU A 73 -21.38 32.38 7.02
N ASP A 74 -21.15 31.97 8.26
CA ASP A 74 -19.91 31.32 8.69
C ASP A 74 -20.12 29.92 9.27
N VAL A 75 -21.35 29.44 9.49
CA VAL A 75 -21.60 28.14 10.14
C VAL A 75 -22.45 27.21 9.27
N VAL A 76 -23.67 27.62 8.89
CA VAL A 76 -24.61 26.78 8.14
C VAL A 76 -25.19 27.53 6.93
N PRO A 77 -25.49 26.84 5.83
CA PRO A 77 -26.03 27.46 4.61
C PRO A 77 -27.55 27.70 4.66
N TYR A 78 -28.19 27.46 5.80
CA TYR A 78 -29.63 27.63 6.02
C TYR A 78 -29.92 28.60 7.17
N TYR A 79 -31.12 29.18 7.20
CA TYR A 79 -31.54 30.03 8.31
C TYR A 79 -31.76 29.20 9.59
N PRO A 80 -30.98 29.39 10.67
CA PRO A 80 -30.96 28.48 11.83
C PRO A 80 -32.10 28.72 12.84
N GLY A 81 -33.02 29.63 12.56
CA GLY A 81 -34.10 29.98 13.50
C GLY A 81 -33.66 30.94 14.61
N GLU A 82 -34.36 30.90 15.75
CA GLU A 82 -34.03 31.70 16.93
C GLU A 82 -32.88 31.05 17.72
N VAL A 83 -31.64 31.32 17.30
CA VAL A 83 -30.43 30.83 17.97
C VAL A 83 -30.07 31.73 19.15
N SER A 84 -29.57 31.13 20.23
CA SER A 84 -29.05 31.85 21.40
C SER A 84 -27.75 31.23 21.89
N ILE A 85 -27.14 31.81 22.92
CA ILE A 85 -25.95 31.24 23.57
C ILE A 85 -26.19 29.77 23.98
N LYS A 86 -27.41 29.41 24.40
CA LYS A 86 -27.76 28.03 24.78
C LYS A 86 -27.60 27.02 23.64
N SER A 87 -27.73 27.47 22.40
CA SER A 87 -27.54 26.62 21.22
C SER A 87 -26.09 26.10 21.10
N PHE A 88 -25.15 26.74 21.79
CA PHE A 88 -23.72 26.39 21.84
C PHE A 88 -23.29 25.91 23.23
N GLN A 89 -24.21 25.36 24.03
CA GLN A 89 -23.92 24.87 25.37
C GLN A 89 -24.39 23.43 25.56
N TYR A 90 -23.67 22.66 26.37
CA TYR A 90 -24.11 21.35 26.84
C TYR A 90 -23.93 21.27 28.35
N LEU A 91 -24.96 20.80 29.07
CA LEU A 91 -24.99 20.79 30.54
C LEU A 91 -24.62 22.15 31.17
N ASP A 92 -25.18 23.24 30.62
CA ASP A 92 -24.94 24.64 31.01
C ASP A 92 -23.47 25.11 30.90
N LYS A 93 -22.63 24.39 30.13
CA LYS A 93 -21.24 24.75 29.83
C LYS A 93 -21.06 25.04 28.34
N PRO A 94 -20.19 26.01 27.95
CA PRO A 94 -19.90 26.28 26.55
C PRO A 94 -19.32 25.05 25.85
N LEU A 95 -19.77 24.80 24.61
CA LEU A 95 -19.16 23.80 23.75
C LEU A 95 -17.78 24.26 23.28
N VAL A 96 -16.85 23.32 23.17
CA VAL A 96 -15.57 23.52 22.47
C VAL A 96 -15.82 23.28 20.98
N LEU A 97 -15.59 24.31 20.16
CA LEU A 97 -15.83 24.26 18.73
C LEU A 97 -14.52 24.49 17.98
N ARG A 98 -14.22 23.66 16.98
CA ARG A 98 -13.14 23.94 16.05
C ARG A 98 -13.62 24.96 15.02
N ALA A 99 -12.77 25.93 14.71
CA ALA A 99 -13.06 26.99 13.75
C ALA A 99 -11.78 27.38 13.02
N TYR A 100 -11.90 27.98 11.84
CA TYR A 100 -10.78 28.57 11.12
C TYR A 100 -10.92 30.09 11.05
N LEU A 101 -9.77 30.75 10.90
CA LEU A 101 -9.71 32.21 10.79
C LEU A 101 -10.06 32.65 9.36
N LYS A 102 -11.26 33.22 9.17
CA LYS A 102 -11.75 33.66 7.86
C LYS A 102 -11.21 35.04 7.46
N ASP A 103 -11.18 35.98 8.41
CA ASP A 103 -10.69 37.34 8.17
C ASP A 103 -10.28 38.01 9.50
N MET A 104 -9.69 39.20 9.42
CA MET A 104 -9.37 40.04 10.57
C MET A 104 -10.02 41.41 10.41
N ASN A 105 -10.85 41.78 11.39
CA ASN A 105 -11.48 43.09 11.43
C ASN A 105 -10.43 44.21 11.61
N PRO A 106 -10.72 45.44 11.14
CA PRO A 106 -9.81 46.58 11.29
C PRO A 106 -9.48 46.95 12.75
N ASP A 107 -10.30 46.53 13.70
CA ASP A 107 -10.10 46.74 15.14
C ASP A 107 -9.19 45.69 15.80
N GLY A 108 -8.71 44.70 15.02
CA GLY A 108 -7.84 43.62 15.47
C GLY A 108 -8.56 42.42 16.08
N THR A 109 -9.89 42.38 16.02
CA THR A 109 -10.67 41.15 16.32
C THR A 109 -10.71 40.24 15.10
N TYR A 110 -10.89 38.95 15.32
CA TYR A 110 -10.93 37.97 14.23
C TYR A 110 -12.35 37.68 13.78
N VAL A 111 -12.51 37.32 12.50
CA VAL A 111 -13.74 36.74 11.95
C VAL A 111 -13.48 35.25 11.81
N LEU A 112 -14.22 34.43 12.56
CA LEU A 112 -14.07 32.98 12.56
C LEU A 112 -15.18 32.32 11.78
N ALA A 113 -14.89 31.15 11.21
CA ALA A 113 -15.87 30.35 10.50
C ALA A 113 -15.75 28.86 10.81
N LEU A 114 -16.89 28.19 10.72
CA LEU A 114 -17.09 26.76 10.91
C LEU A 114 -17.57 26.07 9.63
N SER A 115 -17.98 26.82 8.60
CA SER A 115 -18.67 26.28 7.42
C SER A 115 -17.94 25.13 6.76
N GLU A 116 -16.63 25.24 6.52
CA GLU A 116 -15.83 24.15 5.93
C GLU A 116 -15.76 22.92 6.85
N MET A 117 -15.56 23.14 8.15
CA MET A 117 -15.52 22.07 9.15
C MET A 117 -16.87 21.36 9.32
N ILE A 118 -17.97 22.12 9.19
CA ILE A 118 -19.33 21.58 9.23
C ILE A 118 -19.62 20.78 7.97
N GLU A 119 -19.22 21.26 6.79
CA GLU A 119 -19.35 20.49 5.54
C GLU A 119 -18.62 19.15 5.61
N ASP A 120 -17.39 19.15 6.16
CA ASP A 120 -16.61 17.93 6.38
C ASP A 120 -17.31 17.00 7.38
N TYR A 121 -17.82 17.53 8.50
CA TYR A 121 -18.59 16.77 9.47
C TYR A 121 -19.87 16.15 8.87
N GLU A 122 -20.65 16.91 8.11
CA GLU A 122 -21.87 16.40 7.47
C GLU A 122 -21.55 15.27 6.46
N GLU A 123 -20.41 15.38 5.74
CA GLU A 123 -19.94 14.34 4.83
C GLU A 123 -19.45 13.10 5.59
N GLU A 124 -18.76 13.26 6.72
CA GLU A 124 -18.38 12.14 7.60
C GLU A 124 -19.61 11.41 8.13
N VAL A 125 -20.62 12.14 8.63
CA VAL A 125 -21.90 11.56 9.08
C VAL A 125 -22.59 10.84 7.92
N ARG A 126 -22.60 11.41 6.71
CA ARG A 126 -23.17 10.77 5.52
C ARG A 126 -22.47 9.46 5.17
N VAL A 127 -21.15 9.39 5.30
CA VAL A 127 -20.34 8.20 4.95
C VAL A 127 -20.42 7.13 6.04
N ASN A 128 -20.36 7.53 7.30
CA ASN A 128 -20.17 6.62 8.43
C ASN A 128 -21.47 6.24 9.14
N ASP A 129 -22.44 7.16 9.24
CA ASP A 129 -23.63 7.01 10.09
C ASP A 129 -24.94 6.85 9.28
N ILE A 130 -24.96 7.33 8.03
CA ILE A 130 -26.14 7.26 7.15
C ILE A 130 -25.99 6.10 6.14
N PHE A 131 -26.62 4.97 6.45
CA PHE A 131 -26.69 3.80 5.58
C PHE A 131 -27.66 3.99 4.40
N TYR A 132 -27.59 3.13 3.38
CA TYR A 132 -28.44 3.22 2.17
C TYR A 132 -29.96 3.23 2.47
N ASN A 133 -30.39 2.56 3.54
CA ASN A 133 -31.78 2.52 4.00
C ASN A 133 -32.08 3.51 5.13
N SER A 134 -31.11 4.34 5.54
CA SER A 134 -31.34 5.37 6.53
C SER A 134 -32.30 6.41 5.98
N ARG A 135 -33.23 6.82 6.83
CA ARG A 135 -34.20 7.85 6.53
C ARG A 135 -34.01 8.99 7.49
N LEU A 136 -34.00 10.21 6.96
CA LEU A 136 -33.97 11.40 7.78
C LEU A 136 -35.34 12.04 7.81
N THR A 137 -35.66 12.65 8.94
CA THR A 137 -36.81 13.55 9.03
C THR A 137 -36.32 14.96 8.76
N CYS A 138 -36.86 15.61 7.74
CA CYS A 138 -36.44 16.95 7.32
C CYS A 138 -37.60 17.95 7.37
N LEU A 139 -37.31 19.16 7.84
CA LEU A 139 -38.20 20.31 7.78
C LEU A 139 -37.90 21.12 6.51
N LEU A 140 -38.88 21.23 5.61
CA LEU A 140 -38.73 21.95 4.35
C LEU A 140 -38.72 23.47 4.54
N ASN A 141 -37.81 24.15 3.84
CA ASN A 141 -37.65 25.61 3.86
C ASN A 141 -38.15 26.26 2.54
N ASN A 142 -37.99 27.59 2.42
CA ASN A 142 -38.38 28.34 1.23
C ASN A 142 -37.69 27.81 -0.02
N ARG A 143 -38.46 27.56 -1.08
CA ARG A 143 -37.95 27.24 -2.41
C ARG A 143 -37.11 28.40 -2.96
N GLY A 144 -35.87 28.11 -3.38
CA GLY A 144 -35.06 29.02 -4.19
C GLY A 144 -35.50 28.98 -5.66
N ALA A 145 -35.22 30.05 -6.42
CA ALA A 145 -35.45 30.05 -7.86
C ALA A 145 -34.54 29.00 -8.54
N ASP A 146 -35.11 28.23 -9.47
CA ASP A 146 -34.40 27.43 -10.50
C ASP A 146 -33.79 26.05 -10.20
N ILE A 147 -34.09 25.40 -9.06
CA ILE A 147 -33.64 24.00 -8.85
C ILE A 147 -34.86 23.13 -8.58
N GLY A 148 -34.96 21.96 -9.24
CA GLY A 148 -36.03 20.97 -9.05
C GLY A 148 -36.01 20.26 -7.69
N ARG A 149 -35.54 20.95 -6.63
CA ARG A 149 -35.36 20.48 -5.27
C ARG A 149 -35.71 21.60 -4.29
N VAL A 150 -36.04 21.23 -3.06
CA VAL A 150 -36.38 22.17 -1.98
C VAL A 150 -35.36 22.04 -0.84
N PRO A 151 -34.74 23.13 -0.38
CA PRO A 151 -33.83 23.08 0.77
C PRO A 151 -34.60 22.72 2.03
N ALA A 152 -33.99 21.93 2.89
CA ALA A 152 -34.55 21.36 4.10
C ALA A 152 -33.46 21.15 5.14
N ILE A 153 -33.88 20.91 6.38
CA ILE A 153 -32.98 20.75 7.53
C ILE A 153 -33.39 19.47 8.24
N SER A 154 -32.46 18.54 8.49
CA SER A 154 -32.77 17.31 9.21
C SER A 154 -33.01 17.54 10.71
N SER A 155 -33.57 16.56 11.43
CA SER A 155 -33.74 16.61 12.89
C SER A 155 -32.41 16.77 13.63
N GLU A 156 -31.33 16.27 13.05
CA GLU A 156 -29.95 16.35 13.52
C GLU A 156 -29.27 17.66 13.08
N GLY A 157 -29.98 18.50 12.31
CA GLY A 157 -29.50 19.78 11.81
C GLY A 157 -28.65 19.72 10.55
N LEU A 158 -28.63 18.59 9.84
CA LEU A 158 -27.91 18.49 8.56
C LEU A 158 -28.59 19.33 7.49
N SER A 159 -27.79 19.93 6.62
CA SER A 159 -28.24 20.73 5.47
C SER A 159 -28.67 19.79 4.34
N VAL A 160 -29.97 19.74 4.01
CA VAL A 160 -30.51 18.76 3.03
C VAL A 160 -31.23 19.44 1.87
N SER A 161 -31.13 18.91 0.66
CA SER A 161 -31.79 19.35 -0.56
C SER A 161 -32.67 18.22 -1.12
N VAL A 162 -33.99 18.38 -0.98
CA VAL A 162 -34.99 17.32 -1.19
C VAL A 162 -35.58 17.39 -2.59
N ALA A 163 -35.43 16.31 -3.35
CA ALA A 163 -36.13 16.11 -4.62
C ALA A 163 -37.54 15.52 -4.40
N PRO A 164 -38.54 15.84 -5.26
CA PRO A 164 -39.83 15.20 -5.22
C PRO A 164 -39.74 13.70 -5.58
N ALA A 165 -40.75 12.92 -5.21
CA ALA A 165 -40.91 11.55 -5.69
C ALA A 165 -41.29 11.52 -7.19
N GLN A 166 -41.20 10.35 -7.83
CA GLN A 166 -41.42 10.20 -9.29
C GLN A 166 -42.83 10.60 -9.75
N ASP A 167 -43.81 10.51 -8.87
CA ASP A 167 -45.23 10.77 -9.08
C ASP A 167 -45.71 12.10 -8.47
N MET A 168 -44.77 12.94 -8.03
CA MET A 168 -45.05 14.20 -7.33
C MET A 168 -44.34 15.37 -8.00
N THR A 169 -44.94 16.56 -7.99
CA THR A 169 -44.23 17.77 -8.47
C THR A 169 -43.50 18.49 -7.34
N VAL A 170 -42.51 19.31 -7.69
CA VAL A 170 -41.75 20.12 -6.72
C VAL A 170 -42.65 21.13 -6.01
N GLU A 171 -43.74 21.57 -6.64
CA GLU A 171 -44.71 22.51 -6.06
C GLU A 171 -45.46 21.92 -4.85
N GLU A 172 -45.53 20.60 -4.73
CA GLU A 172 -46.19 19.91 -3.62
C GLU A 172 -45.33 19.93 -2.34
N LEU A 173 -44.01 20.12 -2.47
CA LEU A 173 -43.06 20.31 -1.38
C LEU A 173 -43.14 21.75 -0.82
N ARG A 174 -44.06 21.98 0.12
CA ARG A 174 -44.31 23.30 0.70
C ARG A 174 -43.44 23.57 1.93
N LYS A 175 -43.04 24.84 2.09
CA LYS A 175 -42.34 25.32 3.29
C LYS A 175 -43.09 24.92 4.56
N GLY A 176 -42.36 24.44 5.56
CA GLY A 176 -42.89 24.06 6.87
C GLY A 176 -43.45 22.64 6.93
N MET A 177 -43.46 21.91 5.81
CA MET A 177 -43.76 20.47 5.85
C MET A 177 -42.59 19.72 6.49
N ILE A 178 -42.94 18.72 7.31
CA ILE A 178 -41.98 17.76 7.85
C ILE A 178 -42.13 16.49 7.04
N VAL A 179 -41.04 16.07 6.43
CA VAL A 179 -41.03 14.97 5.48
C VAL A 179 -39.96 13.96 5.85
N GLU A 180 -40.22 12.70 5.58
CA GLU A 180 -39.22 11.65 5.62
C GLU A 180 -38.54 11.56 4.25
N VAL A 181 -37.21 11.48 4.25
CA VAL A 181 -36.40 11.45 3.03
C VAL A 181 -35.44 10.27 3.03
N GLU A 182 -35.07 9.80 1.83
CA GLU A 182 -34.12 8.69 1.62
C GLU A 182 -33.13 9.01 0.48
N ASN A 183 -32.27 8.03 0.14
CA ASN A 183 -31.25 8.15 -0.92
C ASN A 183 -30.30 9.33 -0.70
N ILE A 184 -29.76 9.41 0.51
CA ILE A 184 -28.89 10.52 0.93
C ILE A 184 -27.55 10.40 0.21
N SER A 185 -27.20 11.45 -0.52
CA SER A 185 -26.00 11.50 -1.35
C SER A 185 -25.33 12.87 -1.23
N LYS A 186 -24.06 12.94 -1.63
CA LYS A 186 -23.35 14.21 -1.66
C LYS A 186 -24.06 15.19 -2.60
N GLY A 187 -24.30 16.42 -2.14
CA GLY A 187 -24.82 17.50 -2.96
C GLY A 187 -23.78 18.61 -3.17
N THR A 188 -24.27 19.82 -3.43
CA THR A 188 -23.46 21.00 -3.76
C THR A 188 -23.74 22.13 -2.77
N ASN A 189 -22.78 23.03 -2.58
CA ASN A 189 -22.90 24.22 -1.72
C ASN A 189 -23.28 23.88 -0.26
N GLY A 190 -22.62 22.87 0.31
CA GLY A 190 -22.88 22.45 1.70
C GLY A 190 -24.23 21.79 1.95
N TYR A 191 -24.93 21.29 0.92
CA TYR A 191 -26.18 20.52 1.08
C TYR A 191 -26.00 19.04 0.69
N LEU A 192 -26.63 18.15 1.44
CA LEU A 192 -26.83 16.74 1.12
C LEU A 192 -28.07 16.55 0.23
N ASN A 193 -27.97 15.76 -0.83
CA ASN A 193 -29.10 15.45 -1.69
C ASN A 193 -29.94 14.31 -1.10
N ALA A 194 -31.25 14.49 -1.00
CA ALA A 194 -32.19 13.45 -0.60
C ALA A 194 -33.44 13.42 -1.50
N THR A 195 -34.25 12.36 -1.37
CA THR A 195 -35.49 12.17 -2.12
C THR A 195 -36.66 12.02 -1.15
N TYR A 196 -37.77 12.71 -1.42
CA TYR A 196 -39.00 12.64 -0.63
C TYR A 196 -39.57 11.20 -0.59
N VAL A 197 -40.01 10.76 0.60
CA VAL A 197 -40.70 9.48 0.81
C VAL A 197 -42.16 9.70 1.20
N ARG A 198 -42.39 10.45 2.28
CA ARG A 198 -43.74 10.73 2.82
C ARG A 198 -43.74 11.96 3.71
N GLU A 199 -44.92 12.49 4.01
CA GLU A 199 -45.10 13.42 5.13
C GLU A 199 -44.96 12.68 6.49
N ALA A 200 -44.31 13.34 7.43
CA ALA A 200 -44.08 12.85 8.80
C ALA A 200 -44.45 13.93 9.84
N PRO A 201 -45.73 14.35 9.92
CA PRO A 201 -46.19 15.40 10.82
C PRO A 201 -46.05 15.05 12.30
N GLU A 202 -45.82 13.78 12.64
CA GLU A 202 -45.55 13.26 13.98
C GLU A 202 -44.18 13.69 14.53
N SER A 203 -43.18 13.87 13.67
CA SER A 203 -41.78 14.15 14.05
C SER A 203 -41.52 15.65 14.18
N ARG A 204 -42.37 16.38 14.90
CA ARG A 204 -42.28 17.85 14.98
C ARG A 204 -41.00 18.31 15.70
N PHE A 205 -40.14 19.01 14.97
CA PHE A 205 -39.04 19.80 15.51
C PHE A 205 -39.03 21.18 14.86
N ASN A 206 -38.29 22.11 15.46
CA ASN A 206 -38.08 23.45 14.91
C ASN A 206 -36.61 23.62 14.50
N THR A 207 -36.34 24.66 13.73
CA THR A 207 -35.02 24.88 13.16
C THR A 207 -33.92 25.18 14.18
N ALA A 208 -34.26 25.86 15.29
CA ALA A 208 -33.30 26.18 16.34
C ALA A 208 -32.88 24.93 17.13
N GLU A 209 -33.81 24.00 17.35
CA GLU A 209 -33.51 22.69 17.97
C GLU A 209 -32.60 21.86 17.07
N ALA A 210 -32.90 21.78 15.77
CA ALA A 210 -32.06 21.07 14.81
C ALA A 210 -30.64 21.66 14.75
N PHE A 211 -30.51 22.99 14.71
CA PHE A 211 -29.22 23.66 14.77
C PHE A 211 -28.45 23.34 16.07
N HIS A 212 -29.13 23.29 17.21
CA HIS A 212 -28.49 22.90 18.47
C HIS A 212 -27.98 21.44 18.42
N GLN A 213 -28.76 20.51 17.85
CA GLN A 213 -28.32 19.13 17.67
C GLN A 213 -27.09 19.02 16.76
N LEU A 214 -27.02 19.82 15.68
CA LEU A 214 -25.85 19.89 14.82
C LEU A 214 -24.60 20.30 15.62
N MET A 215 -24.70 21.36 16.43
CA MET A 215 -23.57 21.82 17.24
C MET A 215 -23.12 20.78 18.27
N LEU A 216 -24.05 20.04 18.90
CA LEU A 216 -23.73 18.94 19.82
C LEU A 216 -23.04 17.77 19.12
N GLY A 217 -23.49 17.43 17.90
CA GLY A 217 -22.89 16.39 17.08
C GLY A 217 -21.48 16.76 16.65
N TYR A 218 -21.32 17.97 16.10
CA TYR A 218 -20.05 18.52 15.63
C TYR A 218 -19.00 18.61 16.74
N SER A 219 -19.36 19.15 17.92
CA SER A 219 -18.44 19.27 19.05
C SER A 219 -18.18 17.96 19.79
N LYS A 220 -18.82 16.86 19.39
CA LYS A 220 -18.82 15.57 20.12
C LYS A 220 -19.21 15.74 21.60
N LYS A 221 -20.02 16.76 21.92
CA LYS A 221 -20.43 17.16 23.27
C LYS A 221 -19.26 17.56 24.19
N GLU A 222 -18.13 17.93 23.62
CA GLU A 222 -17.00 18.48 24.36
C GLU A 222 -17.35 19.85 24.93
N VAL A 223 -17.09 20.05 26.23
CA VAL A 223 -17.44 21.28 26.96
C VAL A 223 -16.21 21.89 27.60
N TYR A 224 -16.12 23.22 27.55
CA TYR A 224 -15.06 23.96 28.20
C TYR A 224 -15.30 24.02 29.71
N ASN A 225 -14.36 23.49 30.50
CA ASN A 225 -14.44 23.47 31.96
C ASN A 225 -13.06 23.69 32.63
N PRO A 226 -12.64 24.95 32.79
CA PRO A 226 -11.31 25.29 33.32
C PRO A 226 -11.07 24.89 34.77
N LEU A 227 -12.13 24.55 35.54
CA LEU A 227 -12.01 24.03 36.90
C LEU A 227 -11.64 22.53 36.94
N ALA A 228 -12.10 21.74 35.97
CA ALA A 228 -11.79 20.30 35.93
C ALA A 228 -10.35 20.01 35.47
N GLU A 229 -9.82 20.78 34.51
CA GLU A 229 -8.43 20.61 34.04
C GLU A 229 -7.41 20.88 35.15
N LYS A 230 -7.69 21.85 36.03
CA LYS A 230 -6.86 22.11 37.21
C LYS A 230 -6.90 20.98 38.24
N ASP A 231 -8.07 20.37 38.44
CA ASP A 231 -8.25 19.27 39.38
C ASP A 231 -7.65 17.96 38.85
N GLU A 232 -7.72 17.70 37.53
CA GLU A 232 -7.09 16.52 36.89
C GLU A 232 -5.56 16.60 36.91
N TRP A 233 -4.97 17.77 36.64
CA TRP A 233 -3.52 17.95 36.73
C TRP A 233 -3.02 17.88 38.19
N ALA A 234 -3.80 18.38 39.15
CA ALA A 234 -3.49 18.26 40.58
C ALA A 234 -3.67 16.84 41.12
N ALA A 235 -4.55 16.03 40.52
CA ALA A 235 -4.74 14.61 40.85
C ALA A 235 -3.71 13.68 40.20
N SER A 236 -3.01 14.15 39.15
CA SER A 236 -1.91 13.43 38.52
C SER A 236 -0.71 13.34 39.48
N HIS A 237 -0.46 12.14 40.01
CA HIS A 237 0.73 11.88 40.81
C HIS A 237 1.93 11.69 39.87
N PRO A 238 2.95 12.57 39.92
CA PRO A 238 4.15 12.39 39.09
C PRO A 238 4.83 11.07 39.47
N LEU A 239 5.28 10.31 38.47
CA LEU A 239 6.03 9.08 38.71
C LEU A 239 7.31 9.40 39.48
N GLU A 240 7.55 8.68 40.58
CA GLU A 240 8.82 8.80 41.30
C GLU A 240 9.99 8.33 40.42
N PRO A 241 11.19 8.90 40.59
CA PRO A 241 12.39 8.54 39.82
C PRO A 241 12.69 7.04 39.79
N VAL A 242 12.37 6.32 40.87
CA VAL A 242 12.56 4.86 40.97
C VAL A 242 11.71 4.12 39.93
N TYR A 243 10.44 4.49 39.77
CA TYR A 243 9.56 3.87 38.76
C TYR A 243 9.98 4.23 37.34
N VAL A 244 10.46 5.46 37.12
CA VAL A 244 11.03 5.85 35.82
C VAL A 244 12.27 5.01 35.50
N CYS A 245 13.13 4.77 36.50
CA CYS A 245 14.29 3.89 36.35
C CYS A 245 13.90 2.45 36.00
N GLU A 246 12.85 1.89 36.59
CA GLU A 246 12.33 0.55 36.26
C GLU A 246 11.75 0.51 34.84
N LEU A 247 11.01 1.55 34.43
CA LEU A 247 10.50 1.67 33.07
C LEU A 247 11.65 1.71 32.05
N MET A 248 12.72 2.45 32.35
CA MET A 248 13.92 2.47 31.51
C MET A 248 14.52 1.07 31.38
N CYS A 249 14.59 0.28 32.46
CA CYS A 249 15.09 -1.10 32.41
C CYS A 249 14.22 -2.00 31.51
N ILE A 250 12.89 -1.85 31.56
CA ILE A 250 11.96 -2.60 30.71
C ILE A 250 12.14 -2.23 29.23
N ILE A 251 12.21 -0.93 28.93
CA ILE A 251 12.38 -0.43 27.56
C ILE A 251 13.74 -0.82 27.01
N GLU A 252 14.79 -0.80 27.84
CA GLU A 252 16.12 -1.27 27.48
C GLU A 252 16.16 -2.78 27.20
N ALA A 253 15.49 -3.59 28.03
CA ALA A 253 15.34 -5.02 27.76
C ALA A 253 14.63 -5.26 26.43
N LYS A 254 13.57 -4.48 26.14
CA LYS A 254 12.88 -4.52 24.85
C LYS A 254 13.79 -4.11 23.70
N ALA A 255 14.60 -3.06 23.86
CA ALA A 255 15.59 -2.64 22.86
C ALA A 255 16.64 -3.72 22.57
N THR A 256 17.04 -4.48 23.60
CA THR A 256 18.01 -5.59 23.47
C THR A 256 17.44 -6.78 22.70
N LEU A 257 16.13 -7.01 22.82
CA LEU A 257 15.42 -8.09 22.13
C LEU A 257 14.89 -7.69 20.75
N GLU A 258 15.00 -6.42 20.36
CA GLU A 258 14.46 -5.92 19.10
C GLU A 258 15.40 -6.25 17.94
N GLU A 259 14.87 -6.85 16.87
CA GLU A 259 15.64 -7.23 15.69
C GLU A 259 15.82 -6.08 14.69
N ASP A 260 14.96 -5.07 14.77
CA ASP A 260 15.02 -3.87 13.95
C ASP A 260 15.91 -2.82 14.61
N ASN A 261 17.10 -2.60 14.05
CA ASN A 261 18.07 -1.62 14.52
C ASN A 261 17.49 -0.21 14.66
N LEU A 262 16.53 0.18 13.81
CA LEU A 262 15.91 1.50 13.86
C LEU A 262 14.94 1.64 15.05
N LYS A 263 14.18 0.58 15.36
CA LYS A 263 13.34 0.54 16.56
C LYS A 263 14.19 0.50 17.83
N ALA A 264 15.24 -0.33 17.84
CA ALA A 264 16.20 -0.38 18.94
C ALA A 264 16.83 1.00 19.20
N TYR A 265 17.23 1.70 18.13
CA TYR A 265 17.78 3.07 18.20
C TYR A 265 16.80 4.06 18.85
N ASN A 266 15.51 3.96 18.52
CA ASN A 266 14.46 4.80 19.10
C ASN A 266 14.21 4.49 20.58
N TYR A 267 14.14 3.21 20.97
CA TYR A 267 13.98 2.82 22.37
C TYR A 267 15.15 3.30 23.23
N LEU A 268 16.39 3.15 22.74
CA LEU A 268 17.58 3.62 23.45
C LEU A 268 17.62 5.14 23.58
N ASN A 269 17.25 5.89 22.53
CA ASN A 269 17.14 7.35 22.62
C ASN A 269 16.04 7.80 23.60
N PHE A 270 14.94 7.06 23.69
CA PHE A 270 13.91 7.33 24.69
C PHE A 270 14.42 7.09 26.12
N CYS A 271 15.13 5.98 26.37
CA CYS A 271 15.79 5.76 27.66
C CYS A 271 16.81 6.85 27.97
N ARG A 272 17.59 7.28 26.98
CA ARG A 272 18.53 8.39 27.10
C ARG A 272 17.83 9.70 27.47
N LEU A 273 16.68 10.00 26.86
CA LEU A 273 15.85 11.16 27.20
C LEU A 273 15.42 11.12 28.67
N LEU A 274 14.92 9.98 29.13
CA LEU A 274 14.56 9.78 30.55
C LEU A 274 15.79 9.92 31.47
N ALA A 275 16.95 9.42 31.06
CA ALA A 275 18.19 9.59 31.82
C ALA A 275 18.60 11.07 31.94
N ILE A 276 18.39 11.88 30.90
CA ILE A 276 18.61 13.34 30.93
C ILE A 276 17.62 14.01 31.90
N ILE A 277 16.34 13.63 31.85
CA ILE A 277 15.31 14.15 32.77
C ILE A 277 15.65 13.83 34.24
N LEU A 278 16.18 12.63 34.49
CA LEU A 278 16.63 12.19 35.81
C LEU A 278 18.02 12.73 36.20
N GLU A 279 18.69 13.48 35.32
CA GLU A 279 20.06 14.00 35.51
C GLU A 279 21.11 12.90 35.81
N ASN A 280 20.87 11.67 35.36
CA ASN A 280 21.75 10.53 35.63
C ASN A 280 22.87 10.43 34.58
N LYS A 281 24.01 11.08 34.86
CA LYS A 281 25.16 11.15 33.95
C LYS A 281 25.75 9.80 33.54
N GLU A 282 25.74 8.82 34.44
CA GLU A 282 26.27 7.48 34.16
C GLU A 282 25.38 6.76 33.12
N ARG A 283 24.05 6.80 33.31
CA ARG A 283 23.10 6.24 32.32
C ARG A 283 23.13 6.99 30.99
N ILE A 284 23.35 8.31 30.99
CA ILE A 284 23.51 9.09 29.76
C ILE A 284 24.73 8.59 28.97
N SER A 285 25.90 8.49 29.62
CA SER A 285 27.14 8.00 28.98
C SER A 285 26.99 6.56 28.44
N TYR A 286 26.32 5.71 29.22
CA TYR A 286 26.00 4.35 28.82
C TYR A 286 25.15 4.30 27.54
N TYR A 287 24.05 5.05 27.47
CA TYR A 287 23.20 5.06 26.28
C TYR A 287 23.86 5.77 25.09
N ASP A 288 24.67 6.82 25.31
CA ASP A 288 25.50 7.44 24.25
C ASP A 288 26.41 6.41 23.59
N SER A 289 27.10 5.60 24.41
CA SER A 289 27.99 4.55 23.91
C SER A 289 27.22 3.46 23.17
N ARG A 290 26.08 3.02 23.72
CA ARG A 290 25.26 1.99 23.09
C ARG A 290 24.67 2.43 21.74
N LEU A 291 24.25 3.69 21.64
CA LEU A 291 23.82 4.29 20.38
C LEU A 291 24.95 4.36 19.37
N ALA A 292 26.16 4.76 19.78
CA ALA A 292 27.33 4.81 18.91
C ALA A 292 27.72 3.43 18.35
N LEU A 293 27.68 2.39 19.20
CA LEU A 293 27.93 1.01 18.76
C LEU A 293 26.86 0.53 17.76
N LEU A 294 25.58 0.85 18.02
CA LEU A 294 24.48 0.50 17.13
C LEU A 294 24.56 1.23 15.78
N GLU A 295 25.01 2.49 15.75
CA GLU A 295 25.29 3.24 14.52
C GLU A 295 26.37 2.55 13.68
N ILE A 296 27.48 2.14 14.29
CA ILE A 296 28.57 1.43 13.58
C ILE A 296 28.09 0.06 13.08
N LEU A 297 27.30 -0.66 13.87
CA LEU A 297 26.72 -1.94 13.47
C LEU A 297 25.77 -1.77 12.27
N ASN A 298 25.01 -0.68 12.23
CA ASN A 298 24.17 -0.33 11.09
C ASN A 298 24.97 0.13 9.87
N ASP A 299 26.04 0.90 10.05
CA ASP A 299 26.95 1.26 8.96
C ASP A 299 27.51 -0.01 8.29
N PHE A 300 27.89 -1.00 9.12
CA PHE A 300 28.35 -2.30 8.64
C PHE A 300 27.27 -3.07 7.88
N SER A 301 26.03 -3.09 8.37
CA SER A 301 24.95 -3.79 7.67
C SER A 301 24.74 -3.22 6.25
N VAL A 302 24.90 -1.91 6.06
CA VAL A 302 24.68 -1.27 4.76
C VAL A 302 25.90 -1.34 3.84
N LEU A 303 27.11 -1.21 4.39
CA LEU A 303 28.33 -0.97 3.60
C LEU A 303 29.30 -2.16 3.54
N ASP A 304 29.03 -3.23 4.30
CA ASP A 304 29.95 -4.37 4.54
C ASP A 304 31.34 -3.93 5.02
N LYS A 305 31.42 -2.72 5.56
CA LYS A 305 32.65 -2.09 6.06
C LYS A 305 32.37 -1.36 7.35
N VAL A 306 33.38 -1.39 8.20
CA VAL A 306 33.35 -0.80 9.52
C VAL A 306 34.34 0.35 9.54
N ASP A 307 33.93 1.49 10.07
CA ASP A 307 34.84 2.60 10.31
C ASP A 307 35.64 2.34 11.60
N THR A 308 36.85 1.81 11.42
CA THR A 308 37.76 1.48 12.54
C THR A 308 38.19 2.71 13.35
N SER A 309 38.12 3.91 12.77
CA SER A 309 38.45 5.15 13.48
C SER A 309 37.38 5.50 14.53
N LYS A 310 36.09 5.25 14.23
CA LYS A 310 35.00 5.41 15.20
C LYS A 310 35.11 4.42 16.36
N ILE A 311 35.50 3.18 16.06
CA ILE A 311 35.73 2.15 17.10
C ILE A 311 36.86 2.57 18.04
N GLN A 312 37.98 3.05 17.50
CA GLN A 312 39.09 3.51 18.32
C GLN A 312 38.70 4.73 19.16
N HIS A 313 37.97 5.68 18.60
CA HIS A 313 37.49 6.85 19.34
C HIS A 313 36.60 6.44 20.53
N ILE A 314 35.71 5.47 20.36
CA ILE A 314 34.89 4.93 21.46
C ILE A 314 35.76 4.33 22.56
N ALA A 315 36.79 3.56 22.18
CA ALA A 315 37.75 2.97 23.12
C ALA A 315 38.50 4.03 23.94
N ASP A 316 38.84 5.15 23.30
CA ASP A 316 39.63 6.22 23.91
C ASP A 316 38.78 7.17 24.79
N THR A 317 37.46 7.26 24.54
CA THR A 317 36.58 8.24 25.20
C THR A 317 36.23 7.85 26.65
N ASP A 318 36.00 6.57 26.93
CA ASP A 318 35.73 6.08 28.30
C ASP A 318 36.18 4.61 28.49
N PRO A 319 37.48 4.37 28.72
CA PRO A 319 38.03 3.01 28.79
C PRO A 319 37.43 2.17 29.94
N GLU A 320 37.08 2.80 31.06
CA GLU A 320 36.55 2.12 32.24
C GLU A 320 35.07 1.70 32.10
N LEU A 321 34.35 2.29 31.12
CA LEU A 321 32.94 1.97 30.86
C LEU A 321 32.75 0.51 30.43
N PHE A 322 33.66 0.00 29.60
CA PHE A 322 33.63 -1.37 29.09
C PHE A 322 34.03 -2.41 30.16
N ASP A 323 34.85 -2.02 31.13
CA ASP A 323 35.22 -2.90 32.24
C ASP A 323 34.05 -3.11 33.22
N ARG A 324 33.19 -2.10 33.36
CA ARG A 324 32.04 -2.12 34.29
C ARG A 324 30.78 -2.70 33.67
N ASN A 325 30.67 -2.74 32.33
CA ASN A 325 29.48 -3.20 31.63
C ASN A 325 29.78 -4.32 30.63
N ALA A 326 29.38 -5.55 31.02
CA ALA A 326 29.64 -6.75 30.23
C ALA A 326 28.97 -6.74 28.84
N ILE A 327 27.80 -6.11 28.70
CA ILE A 327 27.07 -6.02 27.42
C ILE A 327 27.82 -5.08 26.48
N LEU A 328 28.20 -3.89 26.95
CA LEU A 328 29.01 -2.98 26.13
C LEU A 328 30.35 -3.58 25.75
N ARG A 329 31.00 -4.32 26.66
CA ARG A 329 32.24 -5.04 26.36
C ARG A 329 32.04 -6.06 25.24
N HIS A 330 30.96 -6.83 25.31
CA HIS A 330 30.61 -7.80 24.28
C HIS A 330 30.39 -7.12 22.92
N ASP A 331 29.49 -6.13 22.86
CA ASP A 331 29.15 -5.41 21.63
C ASP A 331 30.36 -4.67 21.03
N PHE A 332 31.20 -4.09 21.88
CA PHE A 332 32.44 -3.43 21.45
C PHE A 332 33.44 -4.43 20.88
N MET A 333 33.66 -5.58 21.55
CA MET A 333 34.55 -6.63 21.04
C MET A 333 34.02 -7.23 19.74
N GLN A 334 32.70 -7.38 19.61
CA GLN A 334 32.04 -7.79 18.37
C GLN A 334 32.42 -6.85 17.22
N LEU A 335 32.30 -5.52 17.43
CA LEU A 335 32.68 -4.50 16.44
C LEU A 335 34.18 -4.51 16.11
N ARG A 336 35.04 -4.73 17.10
CA ARG A 336 36.49 -4.87 16.86
C ARG A 336 36.82 -6.04 15.95
N ILE A 337 36.18 -7.20 16.17
CA ILE A 337 36.40 -8.39 15.36
C ILE A 337 35.96 -8.15 13.91
N ILE A 338 34.77 -7.58 13.68
CA ILE A 338 34.31 -7.28 12.31
C ILE A 338 35.12 -6.14 11.66
N GLY A 339 35.71 -5.24 12.45
CA GLY A 339 36.64 -4.22 11.97
C GLY A 339 37.91 -4.79 11.34
N CYS A 340 38.21 -6.08 11.57
CA CYS A 340 39.32 -6.78 10.93
C CYS A 340 38.94 -7.43 9.59
N LEU A 341 37.70 -7.31 9.11
CA LEU A 341 37.30 -7.80 7.80
C LEU A 341 38.15 -7.16 6.69
N ASP A 342 38.57 -7.98 5.73
CA ASP A 342 39.42 -7.58 4.61
C ASP A 342 40.78 -6.94 5.01
N CYS A 343 41.20 -7.07 6.27
CA CYS A 343 42.46 -6.52 6.76
C CYS A 343 43.50 -7.63 7.01
N GLU A 344 44.70 -7.44 6.45
CA GLU A 344 45.81 -8.40 6.59
C GLU A 344 46.65 -8.20 7.86
N ASP A 345 46.52 -7.07 8.54
CA ASP A 345 47.39 -6.71 9.66
C ASP A 345 46.96 -7.35 11.00
N HIS A 346 45.73 -7.90 11.07
CA HIS A 346 45.12 -8.37 12.33
C HIS A 346 44.97 -9.90 12.44
N TYR A 347 45.68 -10.70 11.62
CA TYR A 347 45.57 -12.17 11.66
C TYR A 347 45.91 -12.79 13.02
N GLU A 348 46.95 -12.30 13.69
CA GLU A 348 47.36 -12.79 15.02
C GLU A 348 46.31 -12.48 16.10
N GLU A 349 45.69 -11.30 16.04
CA GLU A 349 44.64 -10.90 16.98
C GLU A 349 43.37 -11.74 16.78
N LEU A 350 42.94 -11.91 15.54
CA LEU A 350 41.81 -12.77 15.17
C LEU A 350 42.04 -14.23 15.59
N TYR A 351 43.25 -14.76 15.39
CA TYR A 351 43.59 -16.11 15.82
C TYR A 351 43.53 -16.25 17.35
N ARG A 352 44.07 -15.28 18.09
CA ARG A 352 43.98 -15.27 19.56
C ARG A 352 42.53 -15.23 20.04
N TRP A 353 41.68 -14.39 19.44
CA TRP A 353 40.26 -14.33 19.80
C TRP A 353 39.51 -15.61 19.43
N SER A 354 39.85 -16.26 18.30
CA SER A 354 39.26 -17.55 17.90
C SER A 354 39.63 -18.71 18.86
N CYS A 355 40.70 -18.56 19.63
CA CYS A 355 41.12 -19.53 20.65
C CYS A 355 40.57 -19.21 22.05
N CYS A 356 39.88 -18.07 22.24
CA CYS A 356 39.38 -17.66 23.54
C CYS A 356 38.00 -18.28 23.82
N ASN A 357 37.89 -19.05 24.90
CA ASN A 357 36.66 -19.77 25.26
C ASN A 357 35.76 -19.02 26.26
N GLU A 358 36.06 -17.76 26.58
CA GLU A 358 35.26 -16.96 27.53
C GLU A 358 33.88 -16.59 26.97
N ASP A 359 33.81 -16.35 25.66
CA ASP A 359 32.59 -15.96 24.95
C ASP A 359 32.48 -16.76 23.63
N PRO A 360 31.64 -17.80 23.58
CA PRO A 360 31.52 -18.66 22.41
C PRO A 360 31.08 -17.93 21.13
N GLN A 361 30.30 -16.85 21.27
CA GLN A 361 29.81 -16.10 20.12
C GLN A 361 30.92 -15.24 19.51
N LEU A 362 31.70 -14.55 20.35
CA LEU A 362 32.87 -13.79 19.88
C LEU A 362 33.96 -14.71 19.31
N GLN A 363 34.13 -15.89 19.92
CA GLN A 363 35.04 -16.92 19.41
C GLN A 363 34.67 -17.37 17.98
N GLN A 364 33.39 -17.68 17.78
CA GLN A 364 32.87 -18.10 16.48
C GLN A 364 32.98 -16.96 15.46
N LEU A 365 32.64 -15.73 15.85
CA LEU A 365 32.77 -14.55 15.01
C LEU A 365 34.22 -14.32 14.54
N ALA A 366 35.18 -14.38 15.45
CA ALA A 366 36.60 -14.23 15.12
C ALA A 366 37.07 -15.32 14.15
N SER A 367 36.62 -16.56 14.36
CA SER A 367 36.92 -17.69 13.48
C SER A 367 36.36 -17.48 12.06
N LEU A 368 35.13 -16.95 11.95
CA LEU A 368 34.49 -16.67 10.67
C LEU A 368 35.16 -15.52 9.92
N VAL A 369 35.47 -14.41 10.61
CA VAL A 369 36.20 -13.27 10.00
C VAL A 369 37.59 -13.70 9.51
N LEU A 370 38.31 -14.46 10.33
CA LEU A 370 39.59 -15.05 9.95
C LEU A 370 39.47 -15.90 8.69
N SER A 371 38.47 -16.78 8.64
CA SER A 371 38.21 -17.66 7.50
C SER A 371 37.84 -16.88 6.25
N HIS A 372 36.97 -15.87 6.37
CA HIS A 372 36.58 -14.98 5.28
C HIS A 372 37.80 -14.34 4.62
N ASN A 373 38.70 -13.75 5.43
CA ASN A 373 39.88 -13.06 4.94
C ASN A 373 40.80 -14.01 4.16
N PHE A 374 41.03 -15.24 4.66
CA PHE A 374 41.85 -16.24 3.95
C PHE A 374 41.20 -16.75 2.66
N VAL A 375 39.91 -17.06 2.68
CA VAL A 375 39.16 -17.60 1.54
C VAL A 375 39.08 -16.56 0.41
N LYS A 376 38.75 -15.31 0.75
CA LYS A 376 38.69 -14.21 -0.22
C LYS A 376 40.06 -13.91 -0.83
N LYS A 377 41.12 -13.85 -0.01
CA LYS A 377 42.51 -13.69 -0.49
C LYS A 377 42.94 -14.80 -1.45
N SER A 378 42.40 -16.00 -1.27
CA SER A 378 42.67 -17.16 -2.13
C SER A 378 41.86 -17.15 -3.45
N GLY A 379 41.02 -16.13 -3.69
CA GLY A 379 40.22 -15.98 -4.90
C GLY A 379 38.89 -16.75 -4.90
N LEU A 380 38.51 -17.35 -3.78
CA LEU A 380 37.28 -18.13 -3.60
C LEU A 380 36.11 -17.21 -3.22
N LEU A 381 35.69 -16.36 -4.16
CA LEU A 381 34.77 -15.25 -3.88
C LEU A 381 33.38 -15.71 -3.43
N SER A 382 32.82 -16.78 -4.01
CA SER A 382 31.49 -17.27 -3.62
C SER A 382 31.48 -17.81 -2.19
N GLN A 383 32.51 -18.57 -1.81
CA GLN A 383 32.64 -19.08 -0.45
C GLN A 383 32.91 -17.97 0.55
N ALA A 384 33.62 -16.90 0.16
CA ALA A 384 33.79 -15.73 0.99
C ALA A 384 32.44 -15.04 1.26
N VAL A 385 31.59 -14.91 0.24
CA VAL A 385 30.21 -14.38 0.42
C VAL A 385 29.40 -15.25 1.37
N ASP A 386 29.45 -16.57 1.23
CA ASP A 386 28.73 -17.48 2.15
C ASP A 386 29.19 -17.34 3.61
N ILE A 387 30.50 -17.11 3.83
CA ILE A 387 31.05 -16.88 5.17
C ILE A 387 30.60 -15.51 5.70
N LEU A 388 30.58 -14.47 4.85
CA LEU A 388 30.10 -13.14 5.22
C LEU A 388 28.61 -13.18 5.61
N ASP A 389 27.80 -13.95 4.90
CA ASP A 389 26.39 -14.15 5.25
C ASP A 389 26.22 -14.84 6.60
N LYS A 390 27.07 -15.82 6.93
CA LYS A 390 27.11 -16.41 8.28
C LYS A 390 27.53 -15.42 9.34
N ILE A 391 28.47 -14.51 9.03
CA ILE A 391 28.85 -13.41 9.93
C ILE A 391 27.65 -12.50 10.18
N ARG A 392 26.93 -12.08 9.13
CA ARG A 392 25.71 -11.24 9.26
C ARG A 392 24.64 -11.91 10.12
N ALA A 393 24.38 -13.20 9.88
CA ALA A 393 23.43 -13.97 10.67
C ALA A 393 23.82 -14.07 12.15
N LEU A 394 25.11 -14.27 12.45
CA LEU A 394 25.61 -14.34 13.83
C LEU A 394 25.49 -12.99 14.56
N LEU A 395 25.59 -11.88 13.84
CA LEU A 395 25.39 -10.53 14.36
C LEU A 395 23.91 -10.13 14.48
N LYS A 396 22.99 -11.06 14.18
CA LYS A 396 21.54 -10.81 14.10
C LYS A 396 21.20 -9.60 13.21
N LEU A 397 22.07 -9.30 12.26
CA LEU A 397 21.75 -8.34 11.24
C LEU A 397 20.71 -9.04 10.37
N GLN A 398 19.49 -8.47 10.36
CA GLN A 398 18.56 -8.71 9.26
C GLN A 398 19.40 -8.70 8.00
N LYS A 399 19.28 -9.72 7.16
CA LYS A 399 19.96 -9.78 5.87
C LYS A 399 19.85 -8.38 5.29
N SER A 400 20.94 -7.61 5.33
CA SER A 400 20.96 -6.33 4.64
C SER A 400 20.53 -6.74 3.26
N SER A 401 19.48 -6.11 2.76
CA SER A 401 18.89 -6.47 1.49
C SER A 401 19.89 -6.13 0.39
N SER A 402 20.94 -6.95 0.28
CA SER A 402 21.58 -7.39 -0.94
C SER A 402 20.87 -8.64 -1.47
N ASN A 403 19.59 -8.84 -1.08
CA ASN A 403 18.56 -9.30 -2.02
C ASN A 403 18.39 -8.33 -3.21
N LYS A 404 19.32 -7.39 -3.41
CA LYS A 404 19.49 -6.71 -4.67
C LYS A 404 19.79 -7.77 -5.71
N LYS A 405 18.81 -8.03 -6.58
CA LYS A 405 18.96 -8.98 -7.66
C LYS A 405 20.17 -8.58 -8.49
N ASN A 406 21.04 -9.55 -8.72
CA ASN A 406 22.16 -9.39 -9.62
C ASN A 406 21.72 -9.88 -11.00
N TYR A 407 21.68 -8.98 -11.96
CA TYR A 407 21.27 -9.24 -13.34
C TYR A 407 22.42 -9.78 -14.20
N GLY A 408 23.58 -10.05 -13.60
CA GLY A 408 24.75 -10.61 -14.27
C GLY A 408 25.79 -9.54 -14.62
N LYS A 409 26.37 -9.66 -15.82
CA LYS A 409 27.36 -8.71 -16.34
C LYS A 409 26.93 -8.27 -17.73
N GLU A 410 27.22 -7.03 -18.08
CA GLU A 410 27.02 -6.55 -19.45
C GLU A 410 27.82 -7.42 -20.43
N ASP A 411 27.15 -7.82 -21.49
CA ASP A 411 27.72 -8.63 -22.54
C ASP A 411 27.10 -8.24 -23.90
N PHE A 412 27.20 -9.12 -24.90
CA PHE A 412 26.65 -8.83 -26.21
C PHE A 412 25.12 -8.71 -26.20
N HIS A 413 24.44 -9.44 -25.31
CA HIS A 413 22.98 -9.53 -25.20
C HIS A 413 22.41 -8.76 -24.01
N THR A 414 23.24 -8.21 -23.13
CA THR A 414 22.81 -7.57 -21.88
C THR A 414 23.39 -6.16 -21.75
N GLU A 415 22.53 -5.16 -21.49
CA GLU A 415 22.92 -3.77 -21.26
C GLU A 415 22.29 -3.24 -19.96
N PHE A 416 23.07 -2.54 -19.14
CA PHE A 416 22.61 -1.93 -17.90
C PHE A 416 22.61 -0.41 -17.97
N LYS A 417 21.55 0.19 -17.43
CA LYS A 417 21.41 1.63 -17.25
C LYS A 417 20.75 1.92 -15.91
N THR A 418 21.30 2.89 -15.19
CA THR A 418 20.75 3.31 -13.90
C THR A 418 19.51 4.19 -14.03
N SER A 419 19.32 4.86 -15.17
CA SER A 419 18.26 5.86 -15.36
C SER A 419 17.98 6.16 -16.86
N ILE A 420 16.74 6.57 -17.17
CA ILE A 420 16.35 7.16 -18.47
C ILE A 420 16.45 8.70 -18.49
N ILE A 421 16.55 9.32 -17.32
CA ILE A 421 16.55 10.78 -17.11
C ILE A 421 17.97 11.34 -16.98
N TYR A 422 18.84 10.59 -16.30
CA TYR A 422 20.18 11.04 -15.94
C TYR A 422 21.22 10.42 -16.87
N PRO A 423 21.96 11.23 -17.64
CA PRO A 423 23.07 10.73 -18.45
C PRO A 423 24.21 10.19 -17.59
N GLU A 424 24.92 9.21 -18.13
CA GLU A 424 26.14 8.68 -17.51
C GLU A 424 27.14 9.80 -17.17
N ASN A 425 27.67 9.78 -15.94
CA ASN A 425 28.65 10.75 -15.41
C ASN A 425 28.15 12.20 -15.27
N SER A 426 26.83 12.45 -15.32
CA SER A 426 26.24 13.77 -15.08
C SER A 426 25.15 13.70 -13.99
N MET A 427 25.31 14.50 -12.93
CA MET A 427 24.24 14.71 -11.94
C MET A 427 23.16 15.70 -12.42
N ARG A 428 23.26 16.22 -13.65
CA ARG A 428 22.25 17.12 -14.24
C ARG A 428 21.27 16.32 -15.07
N VAL A 429 19.98 16.60 -14.86
CA VAL A 429 18.87 16.05 -15.64
C VAL A 429 19.02 16.44 -17.12
N ASP A 430 19.06 15.45 -18.01
CA ASP A 430 18.98 15.64 -19.46
C ASP A 430 18.28 14.44 -20.10
N VAL A 431 16.94 14.48 -20.02
CA VAL A 431 16.05 13.39 -20.45
C VAL A 431 16.21 13.08 -21.93
N GLN A 432 16.38 14.11 -22.77
CA GLN A 432 16.44 13.90 -24.22
C GLN A 432 17.73 13.19 -24.65
N ALA A 433 18.88 13.62 -24.11
CA ALA A 433 20.15 13.01 -24.44
C ALA A 433 20.20 11.55 -23.98
N GLN A 434 19.77 11.27 -22.74
CA GLN A 434 19.80 9.93 -22.17
C GLN A 434 18.79 9.00 -22.86
N THR A 435 17.56 9.46 -23.10
CA THR A 435 16.55 8.70 -23.86
C THR A 435 17.09 8.34 -25.24
N LYS A 436 17.69 9.29 -25.97
CA LYS A 436 18.25 9.02 -27.30
C LYS A 436 19.34 7.94 -27.25
N LYS A 437 20.21 7.96 -26.24
CA LYS A 437 21.27 6.95 -26.08
C LYS A 437 20.68 5.55 -25.85
N ILE A 438 19.68 5.43 -24.98
CA ILE A 438 18.97 4.16 -24.75
C ILE A 438 18.32 3.65 -26.05
N MET A 439 17.71 4.53 -26.84
CA MET A 439 17.12 4.14 -28.14
C MET A 439 18.18 3.65 -29.15
N GLN A 440 19.41 4.16 -29.08
CA GLN A 440 20.52 3.67 -29.92
C GLN A 440 20.95 2.26 -29.52
N GLU A 441 20.96 1.94 -28.22
CA GLU A 441 21.23 0.57 -27.73
C GLU A 441 20.13 -0.41 -28.15
N LEU A 442 18.85 -0.03 -27.98
CA LEU A 442 17.72 -0.86 -28.44
C LEU A 442 17.74 -1.08 -29.96
N CYS A 443 18.08 -0.05 -30.74
CA CYS A 443 18.28 -0.16 -32.18
C CYS A 443 19.39 -1.15 -32.54
N ALA A 444 20.50 -1.13 -31.80
CA ALA A 444 21.59 -2.07 -31.99
C ALA A 444 21.16 -3.52 -31.68
N PHE A 445 20.37 -3.75 -30.61
CA PHE A 445 19.83 -5.07 -30.28
C PHE A 445 18.86 -5.59 -31.34
N LEU A 446 17.92 -4.75 -31.80
CA LEU A 446 16.99 -5.09 -32.89
C LEU A 446 17.73 -5.51 -34.16
N ASN A 447 18.82 -4.80 -34.46
CA ASN A 447 19.67 -5.07 -35.61
C ASN A 447 20.67 -6.21 -35.38
N ALA A 448 20.75 -6.79 -34.19
CA ALA A 448 21.65 -7.88 -33.84
C ALA A 448 20.87 -9.18 -33.66
N ASP A 449 21.20 -9.95 -32.62
CA ASP A 449 20.57 -11.24 -32.30
C ASP A 449 19.58 -11.09 -31.12
N GLY A 450 19.11 -9.86 -30.85
CA GLY A 450 18.28 -9.53 -29.70
C GLY A 450 19.09 -9.38 -28.39
N GLY A 451 18.38 -9.15 -27.28
CA GLY A 451 18.96 -8.98 -25.96
C GLY A 451 18.00 -8.38 -24.95
N HIS A 452 18.54 -7.97 -23.80
CA HIS A 452 17.84 -7.37 -22.67
C HIS A 452 18.53 -6.06 -22.27
N LEU A 453 17.73 -5.02 -22.04
CA LEU A 453 18.20 -3.77 -21.43
C LEU A 453 17.48 -3.55 -20.10
N TYR A 454 18.26 -3.33 -19.04
CA TYR A 454 17.72 -3.11 -17.70
C TYR A 454 17.86 -1.64 -17.30
N LEU A 455 16.74 -0.99 -16.95
CA LEU A 455 16.69 0.35 -16.38
C LEU A 455 16.51 0.29 -14.86
N GLY A 456 17.35 1.00 -14.13
CA GLY A 456 17.43 0.92 -12.67
C GLY A 456 18.49 -0.06 -12.17
N VAL A 457 19.47 -0.42 -13.00
CA VAL A 457 20.57 -1.35 -12.67
C VAL A 457 21.91 -0.65 -12.87
N SER A 458 22.85 -0.87 -11.95
CA SER A 458 24.22 -0.34 -12.03
C SER A 458 25.06 -1.05 -13.09
N ASP A 459 26.12 -0.39 -13.57
CA ASP A 459 27.08 -0.95 -14.55
C ASP A 459 27.73 -2.26 -14.08
N ILE A 460 27.70 -2.54 -12.77
CA ILE A 460 28.23 -3.77 -12.16
C ILE A 460 27.15 -4.85 -11.95
N GLY A 461 25.93 -4.65 -12.44
CA GLY A 461 24.86 -5.65 -12.50
C GLY A 461 23.90 -5.69 -11.31
N TYR A 462 24.06 -4.80 -10.33
CA TYR A 462 23.18 -4.77 -9.15
C TYR A 462 22.02 -3.81 -9.32
N GLU A 463 20.85 -4.21 -8.84
CA GLU A 463 19.67 -3.33 -8.78
C GLU A 463 19.98 -2.03 -7.99
N MET A 464 19.56 -0.91 -8.55
CA MET A 464 19.68 0.42 -7.95
C MET A 464 18.31 1.06 -7.73
N GLY A 465 17.32 0.70 -8.54
CA GLY A 465 15.98 1.24 -8.48
C GLY A 465 15.76 2.48 -9.35
N LEU A 466 14.50 2.74 -9.70
CA LEU A 466 14.04 3.87 -10.49
C LEU A 466 13.32 4.93 -9.64
N GLU A 467 13.43 4.90 -8.31
CA GLU A 467 12.69 5.78 -7.41
C GLU A 467 13.01 7.26 -7.65
N GLU A 468 14.27 7.60 -7.97
CA GLU A 468 14.64 8.97 -8.33
C GLU A 468 14.07 9.40 -9.68
N ASP A 469 14.02 8.48 -10.64
CA ASP A 469 13.38 8.73 -11.93
C ASP A 469 11.89 9.01 -11.73
N LEU A 470 11.18 8.15 -10.97
CA LEU A 470 9.75 8.25 -10.71
C LEU A 470 9.33 9.57 -10.03
N LYS A 471 10.21 10.21 -9.25
CA LYS A 471 9.96 11.54 -8.65
C LYS A 471 9.90 12.67 -9.67
N ASN A 472 10.44 12.48 -10.88
CA ASN A 472 10.38 13.49 -11.92
C ASN A 472 8.92 13.87 -12.26
N GLN A 473 8.67 15.16 -12.52
CA GLN A 473 7.33 15.66 -12.85
C GLN A 473 6.67 14.96 -14.04
N LEU A 474 7.47 14.38 -14.96
CA LEU A 474 7.00 13.58 -16.08
C LEU A 474 6.19 12.35 -15.63
N PHE A 475 6.56 11.73 -14.52
CA PHE A 475 6.01 10.42 -14.09
C PHE A 475 5.12 10.52 -12.85
N LYS A 476 5.24 11.59 -12.05
CA LYS A 476 4.38 11.86 -10.87
C LYS A 476 4.33 10.67 -9.90
N GLY A 477 5.44 9.96 -9.72
CA GLY A 477 5.56 8.81 -8.82
C GLY A 477 4.93 7.49 -9.32
N SER A 478 4.45 7.42 -10.57
CA SER A 478 3.73 6.25 -11.11
C SER A 478 4.60 5.39 -12.03
N ARG A 479 4.70 4.09 -11.70
CA ARG A 479 5.37 3.06 -12.54
C ARG A 479 4.73 2.94 -13.92
N ASP A 480 3.40 2.89 -13.98
CA ASP A 480 2.64 2.83 -15.25
C ASP A 480 2.97 4.01 -16.16
N LYS A 481 3.05 5.24 -15.62
CA LYS A 481 3.39 6.43 -16.41
C LYS A 481 4.83 6.40 -16.92
N TYR A 482 5.76 5.84 -16.13
CA TYR A 482 7.14 5.64 -16.55
C TYR A 482 7.23 4.67 -17.73
N GLU A 483 6.59 3.51 -17.61
CA GLU A 483 6.58 2.49 -18.66
C GLU A 483 5.86 2.98 -19.94
N VAL A 484 4.71 3.65 -19.80
CA VAL A 484 4.02 4.29 -20.94
C VAL A 484 4.93 5.31 -21.63
N TYR A 485 5.71 6.08 -20.87
CA TYR A 485 6.68 7.00 -21.47
C TYR A 485 7.76 6.25 -22.26
N VAL A 486 8.37 5.21 -21.68
CA VAL A 486 9.40 4.38 -22.36
C VAL A 486 8.85 3.80 -23.66
N ASN A 487 7.66 3.18 -23.62
CA ASN A 487 6.99 2.61 -24.78
C ASN A 487 6.68 3.65 -25.87
N ASN A 488 6.26 4.85 -25.48
CA ASN A 488 6.06 5.95 -26.44
C ASN A 488 7.37 6.40 -27.09
N GLN A 489 8.49 6.42 -26.35
CA GLN A 489 9.80 6.76 -26.92
C GLN A 489 10.28 5.66 -27.89
N ILE A 490 10.04 4.39 -27.58
CA ILE A 490 10.34 3.26 -28.47
C ILE A 490 9.60 3.43 -29.80
N VAL A 491 8.28 3.65 -29.77
CA VAL A 491 7.49 3.87 -30.99
C VAL A 491 7.95 5.12 -31.75
N TYR A 492 8.27 6.20 -31.04
CA TYR A 492 8.70 7.46 -31.64
C TYR A 492 10.06 7.35 -32.37
N TYR A 493 11.07 6.71 -31.76
CA TYR A 493 12.42 6.62 -32.33
C TYR A 493 12.64 5.42 -33.25
N LEU A 494 11.97 4.29 -32.99
CA LEU A 494 12.21 3.01 -33.67
C LEU A 494 11.04 2.59 -34.59
N GLY A 495 9.93 3.32 -34.55
CA GLY A 495 8.74 3.05 -35.34
C GLY A 495 7.96 1.82 -34.85
N GLN A 496 6.77 1.61 -35.43
CA GLN A 496 5.92 0.47 -35.06
C GLN A 496 6.57 -0.88 -35.37
N THR A 497 7.39 -0.96 -36.43
CA THR A 497 8.11 -2.18 -36.80
C THR A 497 9.11 -2.58 -35.73
N GLY A 498 9.91 -1.65 -35.20
CA GLY A 498 10.84 -1.94 -34.11
C GLY A 498 10.11 -2.24 -32.79
N ALA A 499 9.07 -1.45 -32.48
CA ALA A 499 8.28 -1.63 -31.27
C ALA A 499 7.59 -3.01 -31.18
N HIS A 500 7.25 -3.62 -32.31
CA HIS A 500 6.64 -4.97 -32.33
C HIS A 500 7.55 -6.06 -31.74
N TYR A 501 8.87 -5.84 -31.76
CA TYR A 501 9.87 -6.79 -31.26
C TYR A 501 10.45 -6.37 -29.90
N ILE A 502 9.85 -5.38 -29.23
CA ILE A 502 10.28 -4.91 -27.92
C ILE A 502 9.13 -5.06 -26.93
N HIS A 503 9.41 -5.70 -25.79
CA HIS A 503 8.46 -5.84 -24.68
C HIS A 503 9.07 -5.27 -23.40
N THR A 504 8.27 -4.51 -22.65
CA THR A 504 8.68 -3.95 -21.36
C THR A 504 7.89 -4.59 -20.25
N HIS A 505 8.52 -4.80 -19.10
CA HIS A 505 7.84 -5.16 -17.87
C HIS A 505 8.70 -4.74 -16.67
N PHE A 506 8.07 -4.51 -15.52
CA PHE A 506 8.80 -4.31 -14.27
C PHE A 506 9.24 -5.65 -13.69
N ASP A 507 10.42 -5.68 -13.07
CA ASP A 507 10.85 -6.83 -12.29
C ASP A 507 10.09 -6.86 -10.96
N GLU A 508 9.24 -7.87 -10.79
CA GLU A 508 8.41 -8.07 -9.60
C GLU A 508 9.14 -8.83 -8.48
N ASP A 509 10.33 -9.40 -8.76
CA ASP A 509 11.15 -10.12 -7.77
C ASP A 509 11.98 -9.17 -6.89
N VAL A 510 11.94 -7.87 -7.19
CA VAL A 510 12.77 -6.84 -6.56
C VAL A 510 11.94 -5.76 -5.89
N LYS A 511 12.41 -5.30 -4.72
CA LYS A 511 11.73 -4.25 -3.96
C LYS A 511 11.87 -2.87 -4.62
N ASN A 512 13.03 -2.61 -5.22
CA ASN A 512 13.32 -1.37 -5.94
C ASN A 512 12.86 -1.50 -7.39
N ALA A 513 12.23 -0.46 -7.94
CA ALA A 513 11.68 -0.54 -9.29
C ALA A 513 12.78 -0.71 -10.35
N VAL A 514 12.79 -1.83 -11.08
CA VAL A 514 13.66 -2.06 -12.25
C VAL A 514 12.76 -2.35 -13.45
N LEU A 515 12.96 -1.65 -14.57
CA LEU A 515 12.25 -1.92 -15.82
C LEU A 515 13.13 -2.77 -16.74
N ILE A 516 12.63 -3.94 -17.11
CA ILE A 516 13.26 -4.86 -18.06
C ILE A 516 12.69 -4.58 -19.45
N ILE A 517 13.58 -4.45 -20.44
CA ILE A 517 13.23 -4.27 -21.85
C ILE A 517 13.79 -5.45 -22.64
N ASP A 518 12.91 -6.37 -23.03
CA ASP A 518 13.24 -7.53 -23.85
C ASP A 518 13.18 -7.17 -25.33
N VAL A 519 14.24 -7.49 -26.08
CA VAL A 519 14.37 -7.15 -27.50
C VAL A 519 14.59 -8.42 -28.30
N ALA A 520 13.62 -8.77 -29.14
CA ALA A 520 13.78 -9.81 -30.14
C ALA A 520 14.51 -9.28 -31.39
N PRO A 521 15.29 -10.10 -32.10
CA PRO A 521 15.92 -9.67 -33.35
C PRO A 521 14.87 -9.31 -34.40
N CYS A 522 15.01 -8.14 -35.00
CA CYS A 522 14.12 -7.68 -36.05
C CYS A 522 14.60 -8.18 -37.42
N PRO A 523 13.75 -8.85 -38.23
CA PRO A 523 14.12 -9.27 -39.58
C PRO A 523 14.47 -8.09 -40.50
N THR A 524 13.87 -6.94 -40.28
CA THR A 524 14.12 -5.72 -41.06
C THR A 524 15.03 -4.77 -40.28
N PRO A 525 16.14 -4.29 -40.88
CA PRO A 525 17.01 -3.33 -40.20
C PRO A 525 16.27 -2.06 -39.76
N ILE A 526 16.39 -1.73 -38.47
CA ILE A 526 15.80 -0.55 -37.84
C ILE A 526 16.86 0.55 -37.74
N ALA A 527 16.45 1.80 -37.98
CA ALA A 527 17.30 2.98 -37.83
C ALA A 527 16.69 3.91 -36.78
N VAL A 528 17.55 4.63 -36.05
CA VAL A 528 17.12 5.76 -35.23
C VAL A 528 17.31 7.01 -36.07
N GLY A 529 16.21 7.57 -36.58
CA GLY A 529 16.27 8.59 -37.63
C GLY A 529 16.83 8.00 -38.93
N ASN A 530 18.00 8.45 -39.38
CA ASN A 530 18.64 7.98 -40.63
C ASN A 530 19.92 7.15 -40.38
N GLU A 531 20.18 6.78 -39.13
CA GLU A 531 21.41 6.13 -38.70
C GLU A 531 21.12 4.72 -38.20
N TYR A 532 21.88 3.74 -38.69
CA TYR A 532 21.85 2.36 -38.21
C TYR A 532 22.89 2.17 -37.11
N PHE A 533 22.57 1.30 -36.15
CA PHE A 533 23.46 0.92 -35.06
C PHE A 533 23.58 -0.61 -35.04
N GLU A 534 24.78 -1.10 -34.76
CA GLU A 534 25.08 -2.53 -34.59
C GLU A 534 25.75 -2.78 -33.24
N ARG A 535 25.48 -3.95 -32.64
CA ARG A 535 26.19 -4.38 -31.41
C ARG A 535 27.61 -4.81 -31.78
N MET A 536 28.60 -4.22 -31.11
CA MET A 536 30.02 -4.55 -31.22
C MET A 536 30.60 -4.72 -29.81
N GLY A 537 30.72 -5.96 -29.35
CA GLY A 537 30.99 -6.27 -27.95
C GLY A 537 29.82 -5.84 -27.07
N THR A 538 30.09 -5.08 -26.01
CA THR A 538 29.09 -4.57 -25.05
C THR A 538 28.52 -3.20 -25.43
N SER A 539 28.75 -2.70 -26.65
CA SER A 539 28.38 -1.33 -27.02
C SER A 539 27.66 -1.23 -28.35
N ALA A 540 26.68 -0.32 -28.46
CA ALA A 540 26.15 0.10 -29.74
C ALA A 540 27.15 0.99 -30.49
N ARG A 541 27.44 0.63 -31.73
CA ARG A 541 28.22 1.47 -32.64
C ARG A 541 27.39 1.88 -33.84
N LYS A 542 27.51 3.16 -34.20
CA LYS A 542 26.92 3.67 -35.44
C LYS A 542 27.59 2.98 -36.64
N VAL A 543 26.77 2.47 -37.54
CA VAL A 543 27.21 1.89 -38.81
C VAL A 543 27.72 3.02 -39.70
N ASN A 544 28.98 2.91 -40.13
CA ASN A 544 29.60 3.90 -41.00
C ASN A 544 29.02 3.85 -42.41
N ASP A 545 28.92 5.00 -43.09
CA ASP A 545 28.30 5.11 -44.42
C ASP A 545 28.94 4.17 -45.46
N ASN A 546 30.26 3.99 -45.42
CA ASN A 546 30.98 3.08 -46.33
C ASN A 546 30.71 1.59 -46.07
N TYR A 547 30.18 1.24 -44.90
CA TYR A 547 29.86 -0.13 -44.49
C TYR A 547 28.35 -0.41 -44.53
N ARG A 548 27.52 0.64 -44.58
CA ARG A 548 26.05 0.56 -44.54
C ARG A 548 25.45 -0.41 -45.54
N ASP A 549 25.86 -0.36 -46.80
CA ASP A 549 25.29 -1.24 -47.84
C ASP A 549 25.60 -2.72 -47.57
N LYS A 550 26.80 -3.01 -47.05
CA LYS A 550 27.20 -4.37 -46.65
C LYS A 550 26.41 -4.83 -45.43
N PHE A 551 26.28 -3.97 -44.42
CA PHE A 551 25.50 -4.26 -43.23
C PHE A 551 24.04 -4.60 -43.58
N LEU A 552 23.40 -3.79 -44.43
CA LEU A 552 22.02 -4.03 -44.86
C LEU A 552 21.88 -5.32 -45.67
N ALA A 553 22.82 -5.61 -46.57
CA ALA A 553 22.82 -6.85 -47.34
C ALA A 553 22.96 -8.09 -46.44
N ILE A 554 23.86 -8.05 -45.44
CA ILE A 554 24.04 -9.14 -44.47
C ILE A 554 22.76 -9.39 -43.67
N ARG A 555 22.07 -8.32 -43.25
CA ARG A 555 20.84 -8.43 -42.45
C ARG A 555 19.65 -8.90 -43.29
N GLN A 556 19.54 -8.45 -44.53
CA GLN A 556 18.55 -8.98 -45.48
C GLN A 556 18.77 -10.47 -45.76
N GLN A 557 20.02 -10.90 -45.90
CA GLN A 557 20.36 -12.32 -46.08
C GLN A 557 19.98 -13.14 -44.84
N ARG A 558 20.32 -12.67 -43.62
CA ARG A 558 19.90 -13.33 -42.37
C ARG A 558 18.37 -13.45 -42.23
N ALA A 559 17.62 -12.41 -42.60
CA ALA A 559 16.16 -12.46 -42.59
C ALA A 559 15.58 -13.44 -43.62
N GLN A 560 16.27 -13.67 -44.74
CA GLN A 560 15.90 -14.68 -45.73
C GLN A 560 16.26 -16.11 -45.26
N GLU A 561 17.36 -16.28 -44.52
CA GLU A 561 17.79 -17.56 -43.94
C GLU A 561 16.93 -18.00 -42.74
N LEU A 562 16.38 -17.04 -41.98
CA LEU A 562 15.45 -17.26 -40.85
C LEU A 562 13.98 -17.42 -41.30
N ALA A 563 13.66 -17.15 -42.57
CA ALA A 563 12.36 -17.53 -43.13
C ALA A 563 12.33 -19.06 -43.29
N PRO A 564 11.27 -19.77 -42.83
CA PRO A 564 11.27 -21.23 -42.82
C PRO A 564 11.47 -21.81 -44.22
N HIS A 565 12.61 -22.47 -44.43
CA HIS A 565 12.91 -23.28 -45.60
C HIS A 565 12.01 -24.53 -45.60
N ILE A 566 10.96 -24.49 -46.41
CA ILE A 566 10.29 -25.70 -46.91
C ILE A 566 11.10 -26.17 -48.12
N GLU A 567 12.00 -27.14 -47.93
CA GLU A 567 12.59 -27.90 -49.03
C GLU A 567 11.92 -29.27 -49.16
N ASP A 568 11.61 -29.60 -50.41
CA ASP A 568 10.83 -30.72 -50.91
C ASP A 568 11.41 -32.11 -50.59
N THR A 569 10.67 -32.92 -49.86
CA THR A 569 10.60 -34.38 -50.09
C THR A 569 9.24 -34.73 -50.68
N LYS A 570 9.25 -35.13 -51.95
CA LYS A 570 8.09 -35.51 -52.75
C LYS A 570 7.31 -36.69 -52.17
N THR A 571 5.98 -36.58 -52.34
CA THR A 571 4.92 -37.62 -52.41
C THR A 571 4.67 -38.38 -51.10
N ASP A 572 3.50 -38.31 -50.47
CA ASP A 572 2.16 -38.25 -51.06
C ASP A 572 1.13 -37.56 -50.14
N SER A 573 0.27 -36.78 -50.80
CA SER A 573 -1.17 -36.61 -50.50
C SER A 573 -1.57 -35.84 -49.23
N VAL A 574 -2.35 -34.77 -49.24
CA VAL A 574 -2.94 -33.90 -50.28
C VAL A 574 -3.12 -32.53 -49.61
N MET A 575 -2.88 -31.52 -50.42
CA MET A 575 -2.88 -30.09 -50.20
C MET A 575 -4.00 -29.49 -49.33
N PRO A 576 -3.69 -28.39 -48.61
CA PRO A 576 -4.61 -27.32 -48.27
C PRO A 576 -4.69 -26.29 -49.42
N GLU A 577 -5.89 -25.85 -49.77
CA GLU A 577 -6.10 -24.62 -50.56
C GLU A 577 -6.60 -23.49 -49.65
N THR A 578 -5.72 -22.50 -49.52
CA THR A 578 -5.95 -21.04 -49.56
C THR A 578 -7.39 -20.53 -49.70
N VAL A 579 -7.75 -19.47 -48.98
CA VAL A 579 -7.84 -18.09 -49.52
C VAL A 579 -8.29 -17.08 -48.43
N SER A 580 -7.55 -15.97 -48.43
CA SER A 580 -7.77 -14.59 -47.95
C SER A 580 -9.00 -14.12 -47.15
N GLU A 581 -8.65 -13.20 -46.24
CA GLU A 581 -9.26 -11.90 -45.96
C GLU A 581 -10.71 -11.77 -45.43
N LYS A 582 -10.72 -11.17 -44.23
CA LYS A 582 -11.68 -10.21 -43.67
C LYS A 582 -13.03 -10.72 -43.15
N GLU A 583 -13.33 -10.11 -42.01
CA GLU A 583 -14.62 -9.92 -41.36
C GLU A 583 -15.09 -10.90 -40.27
N ILE A 584 -15.22 -10.30 -39.07
CA ILE A 584 -16.30 -10.47 -38.07
C ILE A 584 -16.27 -11.79 -37.28
N VAL A 585 -15.76 -11.70 -36.06
CA VAL A 585 -15.85 -12.73 -35.02
C VAL A 585 -17.27 -12.79 -34.45
N LYS A 586 -17.95 -13.93 -34.65
CA LYS A 586 -18.76 -14.73 -33.70
C LYS A 586 -19.55 -15.82 -34.46
N PRO A 587 -20.03 -16.90 -33.80
CA PRO A 587 -19.41 -17.79 -32.81
C PRO A 587 -19.48 -19.27 -33.28
N VAL A 588 -18.68 -20.18 -32.70
CA VAL A 588 -18.82 -21.63 -32.93
C VAL A 588 -19.31 -22.29 -31.65
N GLU A 589 -20.54 -22.80 -31.68
CA GLU A 589 -21.05 -23.90 -30.84
C GLU A 589 -20.81 -25.22 -31.60
N SER A 590 -20.68 -26.41 -31.03
CA SER A 590 -20.38 -26.94 -29.68
C SER A 590 -20.10 -28.44 -29.88
N ALA A 591 -19.25 -29.04 -29.04
CA ALA A 591 -19.24 -30.49 -28.81
C ALA A 591 -19.60 -30.73 -27.31
N PRO A 592 -20.51 -31.66 -26.98
CA PRO A 592 -21.05 -31.86 -25.62
C PRO A 592 -20.21 -32.91 -24.85
N VAL A 593 -20.04 -32.93 -23.53
CA VAL A 593 -20.70 -32.28 -22.38
C VAL A 593 -19.68 -31.37 -21.70
N THR A 594 -20.06 -30.12 -21.46
CA THR A 594 -19.31 -29.06 -20.76
C THR A 594 -18.94 -29.48 -19.33
N ASP A 595 -17.96 -28.84 -18.64
CA ASP A 595 -17.99 -28.50 -17.18
C ASP A 595 -16.61 -28.23 -16.53
N PHE A 596 -15.89 -27.17 -16.92
CA PHE A 596 -14.69 -26.71 -16.21
C PHE A 596 -15.02 -26.20 -14.79
N ILE A 597 -14.22 -26.57 -13.80
CA ILE A 597 -14.29 -25.98 -12.44
C ILE A 597 -13.47 -24.68 -12.50
N GLN A 598 -14.07 -23.56 -12.14
CA GLN A 598 -13.37 -22.27 -12.13
C GLN A 598 -12.44 -22.15 -10.92
N THR A 599 -11.36 -21.39 -11.05
CA THR A 599 -10.54 -20.92 -9.93
C THR A 599 -10.58 -19.40 -9.85
N SER A 600 -10.02 -18.83 -8.78
CA SER A 600 -9.96 -17.38 -8.62
C SER A 600 -9.16 -16.75 -9.76
N ARG A 601 -9.67 -15.62 -10.28
CA ARG A 601 -9.00 -14.86 -11.36
C ARG A 601 -7.89 -13.95 -10.87
N ILE A 602 -7.86 -13.69 -9.57
CA ILE A 602 -6.91 -12.77 -8.92
C ILE A 602 -5.80 -13.57 -8.25
N ARG A 603 -6.11 -14.78 -7.79
CA ARG A 603 -5.12 -15.69 -7.22
C ARG A 603 -4.23 -16.24 -8.34
N ASN A 604 -2.93 -16.11 -8.16
CA ASN A 604 -1.95 -16.76 -9.02
C ASN A 604 -2.09 -18.29 -8.92
N ASN A 605 -2.19 -18.96 -10.06
CA ASN A 605 -2.30 -20.42 -10.15
C ASN A 605 -1.42 -20.98 -11.28
N ALA A 606 -0.31 -20.31 -11.56
CA ALA A 606 0.68 -20.78 -12.52
C ALA A 606 1.32 -22.09 -12.03
N LEU A 607 1.22 -23.14 -12.83
CA LEU A 607 1.69 -24.51 -12.50
C LEU A 607 3.12 -24.76 -12.97
N HIS A 608 3.56 -24.04 -14.01
CA HIS A 608 4.82 -24.31 -14.70
C HIS A 608 5.69 -23.06 -14.85
N GLU A 609 7.01 -23.22 -14.81
CA GLU A 609 8.01 -22.13 -14.80
C GLU A 609 7.91 -21.15 -15.96
N TYR A 610 7.37 -21.58 -17.10
CA TYR A 610 7.18 -20.72 -18.28
C TYR A 610 5.87 -19.92 -18.25
N GLU A 611 4.98 -20.17 -17.27
CA GLU A 611 3.74 -19.43 -17.10
C GLU A 611 4.02 -18.12 -16.35
N GLU A 612 3.39 -17.04 -16.82
CA GLU A 612 3.51 -15.73 -16.19
C GLU A 612 3.04 -15.80 -14.73
N GLY A 613 3.89 -15.31 -13.82
CA GLY A 613 3.64 -15.34 -12.39
C GLY A 613 3.99 -16.66 -11.71
N TRP A 614 4.61 -17.64 -12.37
CA TRP A 614 5.00 -18.90 -11.71
C TRP A 614 5.81 -18.70 -10.42
N ARG A 615 5.49 -19.52 -9.41
CA ARG A 615 6.21 -19.59 -8.14
C ARG A 615 6.33 -21.06 -7.73
N PRO A 616 7.37 -21.43 -6.97
CA PRO A 616 7.48 -22.78 -6.42
C PRO A 616 6.21 -23.19 -5.68
N SER A 617 5.75 -24.42 -5.93
CA SER A 617 4.58 -25.00 -5.27
C SER A 617 5.00 -26.14 -4.33
N THR A 618 4.44 -26.18 -3.13
CA THR A 618 4.59 -27.28 -2.17
C THR A 618 3.87 -28.55 -2.65
N ALA A 619 2.74 -28.38 -3.33
CA ALA A 619 1.95 -29.47 -3.88
C ALA A 619 1.01 -28.97 -4.99
N VAL A 620 0.46 -29.92 -5.77
CA VAL A 620 -0.61 -29.65 -6.74
C VAL A 620 -1.86 -30.44 -6.33
N ILE A 621 -2.95 -29.73 -6.01
CA ILE A 621 -4.26 -30.32 -5.75
C ILE A 621 -4.98 -30.50 -7.08
N CYS A 622 -5.26 -31.75 -7.45
CA CYS A 622 -5.90 -32.11 -8.70
C CYS A 622 -7.36 -32.52 -8.44
N LEU A 623 -8.31 -31.72 -8.91
CA LEU A 623 -9.73 -32.04 -8.90
C LEU A 623 -10.09 -32.82 -10.18
N MET A 624 -10.44 -34.09 -9.98
CA MET A 624 -10.75 -35.03 -11.04
C MET A 624 -12.26 -34.99 -11.34
N GLY A 625 -12.82 -36.06 -11.93
CA GLY A 625 -14.19 -36.18 -12.47
C GLY A 625 -15.33 -35.61 -11.62
N THR A 626 -16.28 -36.43 -11.17
CA THR A 626 -17.44 -35.92 -10.40
C THR A 626 -17.11 -35.73 -8.93
N ASP A 627 -16.39 -36.68 -8.33
CA ASP A 627 -16.30 -36.87 -6.89
C ASP A 627 -14.89 -37.28 -6.42
N GLU A 628 -13.86 -37.00 -7.22
CA GLU A 628 -12.49 -37.47 -6.94
C GLU A 628 -11.47 -36.34 -6.93
N TYR A 629 -10.45 -36.49 -6.10
CA TYR A 629 -9.30 -35.59 -6.07
C TYR A 629 -8.03 -36.34 -5.66
N LYS A 630 -6.87 -35.76 -5.94
CA LYS A 630 -5.58 -36.22 -5.43
C LYS A 630 -4.64 -35.05 -5.17
N VAL A 631 -3.59 -35.31 -4.41
CA VAL A 631 -2.51 -34.34 -4.12
C VAL A 631 -1.21 -34.90 -4.69
N LEU A 632 -0.49 -34.09 -5.46
CA LEU A 632 0.79 -34.43 -6.08
C LEU A 632 1.89 -33.51 -5.53
N ASP A 633 3.15 -33.94 -5.61
CA ASP A 633 4.29 -33.08 -5.28
C ASP A 633 4.55 -32.07 -6.41
N GLU A 634 4.39 -32.50 -7.67
CA GLU A 634 4.51 -31.68 -8.88
C GLU A 634 3.40 -32.02 -9.87
N ASP A 635 3.16 -31.16 -10.86
CA ASP A 635 2.17 -31.45 -11.89
C ASP A 635 2.56 -32.67 -12.74
N ASP A 636 1.61 -33.58 -12.96
CA ASP A 636 1.82 -34.80 -13.74
C ASP A 636 1.40 -34.68 -15.21
N TRP A 637 1.10 -33.45 -15.68
CA TRP A 637 0.75 -33.12 -17.05
C TRP A 637 -0.53 -33.82 -17.57
N GLN A 638 -1.33 -34.42 -16.69
CA GLN A 638 -2.61 -35.03 -17.07
C GLN A 638 -3.74 -34.00 -17.05
N ASP A 639 -4.74 -34.17 -17.91
CA ASP A 639 -5.90 -33.29 -17.94
C ASP A 639 -6.86 -33.60 -16.77
N TYR A 640 -6.91 -32.71 -15.78
CA TYR A 640 -7.90 -32.71 -14.70
C TYR A 640 -8.91 -31.58 -14.88
N ARG A 641 -10.03 -31.64 -14.16
CA ARG A 641 -11.07 -30.60 -14.23
C ARG A 641 -10.60 -29.26 -13.65
N LEU A 642 -9.70 -29.31 -12.66
CA LEU A 642 -8.93 -28.17 -12.16
C LEU A 642 -7.67 -28.67 -11.46
N LYS A 643 -6.57 -27.95 -11.64
CA LYS A 643 -5.32 -28.11 -10.88
C LYS A 643 -5.06 -26.84 -10.10
N LEU A 644 -4.72 -26.96 -8.84
CA LEU A 644 -4.36 -25.84 -7.98
C LEU A 644 -2.93 -26.04 -7.46
N ALA A 645 -2.01 -25.16 -7.85
CA ALA A 645 -0.70 -25.07 -7.22
C ALA A 645 -0.91 -24.58 -5.78
N VAL A 646 -0.28 -25.22 -4.79
CA VAL A 646 -0.27 -24.74 -3.40
C VAL A 646 1.08 -24.10 -3.16
N HIS A 647 1.13 -22.81 -2.83
CA HIS A 647 2.38 -22.13 -2.49
C HIS A 647 2.69 -22.22 -0.99
N GLU A 648 3.95 -21.98 -0.61
CA GLU A 648 4.43 -22.08 0.79
C GLU A 648 3.62 -21.20 1.76
N ASP A 649 3.22 -20.00 1.33
CA ASP A 649 2.40 -19.06 2.10
C ASP A 649 0.91 -19.47 2.21
N GLU A 650 0.49 -20.53 1.51
CA GLU A 650 -0.88 -21.01 1.45
C GLU A 650 -1.10 -22.34 2.19
N GLU A 651 -0.05 -22.93 2.76
CA GLU A 651 -0.11 -24.24 3.44
C GLU A 651 -1.06 -24.23 4.65
N GLU A 652 -1.08 -23.12 5.40
CA GLU A 652 -1.99 -22.89 6.53
C GLU A 652 -3.37 -22.35 6.09
N GLY A 653 -3.61 -22.27 4.79
CA GLY A 653 -4.83 -21.71 4.19
C GLY A 653 -6.00 -22.69 4.11
N TRP A 654 -7.02 -22.25 3.37
CA TRP A 654 -8.28 -22.96 3.17
C TRP A 654 -8.56 -23.19 1.69
N LEU A 655 -8.87 -24.43 1.32
CA LEU A 655 -9.48 -24.73 0.04
C LEU A 655 -10.98 -24.44 0.12
N ILE A 656 -11.43 -23.45 -0.68
CA ILE A 656 -12.82 -23.05 -0.80
C ILE A 656 -13.44 -23.76 -2.00
N LEU A 657 -14.49 -24.53 -1.78
CA LEU A 657 -15.27 -25.22 -2.80
C LEU A 657 -16.67 -24.62 -2.87
N VAL A 658 -17.13 -24.23 -4.06
CA VAL A 658 -18.49 -23.70 -4.26
C VAL A 658 -19.26 -24.55 -5.26
N TYR A 659 -20.42 -25.03 -4.84
CA TYR A 659 -21.31 -25.89 -5.62
C TYR A 659 -22.36 -25.08 -6.39
N GLU A 660 -23.03 -25.71 -7.36
CA GLU A 660 -24.01 -25.05 -8.23
C GLU A 660 -25.21 -24.42 -7.49
N SER A 661 -25.52 -24.92 -6.28
CA SER A 661 -26.54 -24.34 -5.39
C SER A 661 -26.07 -23.05 -4.68
N GLY A 662 -24.77 -22.79 -4.69
CA GLY A 662 -24.08 -21.75 -3.93
C GLY A 662 -23.72 -22.14 -2.50
N LYS A 663 -23.81 -23.43 -2.15
CA LYS A 663 -23.19 -23.95 -0.93
C LYS A 663 -21.66 -23.80 -1.01
N VAL A 664 -21.08 -23.30 0.08
CA VAL A 664 -19.63 -23.11 0.23
C VAL A 664 -19.10 -24.12 1.25
N CYS A 665 -18.07 -24.87 0.86
CA CYS A 665 -17.38 -25.84 1.69
C CYS A 665 -15.93 -25.37 1.91
N LYS A 666 -15.51 -25.30 3.18
CA LYS A 666 -14.19 -24.84 3.61
C LYS A 666 -13.39 -26.02 4.12
N VAL A 667 -12.24 -26.32 3.50
CA VAL A 667 -11.37 -27.46 3.83
C VAL A 667 -9.97 -26.96 4.15
N SER A 668 -9.30 -27.51 5.17
CA SER A 668 -7.92 -27.15 5.51
C SER A 668 -6.94 -27.63 4.44
N VAL A 669 -6.07 -26.75 3.94
CA VAL A 669 -5.00 -27.13 3.01
C VAL A 669 -3.97 -27.99 3.73
N GLU A 670 -3.59 -27.64 4.96
CA GLU A 670 -2.70 -28.43 5.82
C GLU A 670 -3.15 -29.91 5.94
N GLU A 671 -4.44 -30.16 6.19
CA GLU A 671 -4.99 -31.53 6.23
C GLU A 671 -4.92 -32.26 4.88
N LEU A 672 -4.98 -31.53 3.76
CA LEU A 672 -4.81 -32.09 2.42
C LEU A 672 -3.34 -32.41 2.13
N LEU A 673 -2.41 -31.56 2.59
CA LEU A 673 -0.97 -31.78 2.44
C LEU A 673 -0.45 -32.98 3.24
N GLN A 674 -1.18 -33.43 4.27
CA GLN A 674 -0.88 -34.67 5.00
C GLN A 674 -1.34 -35.95 4.24
N ARG A 675 -2.06 -35.82 3.12
CA ARG A 675 -2.54 -36.98 2.35
C ARG A 675 -1.41 -37.65 1.56
N GLU A 676 -1.53 -38.97 1.42
CA GLU A 676 -0.64 -39.78 0.59
C GLU A 676 -0.61 -39.26 -0.85
N ARG A 677 0.59 -38.90 -1.33
CA ARG A 677 0.81 -38.32 -2.66
C ARG A 677 0.44 -39.31 -3.76
N GLY A 678 -0.22 -38.83 -4.81
CA GLY A 678 -0.64 -39.63 -5.95
C GLY A 678 -1.85 -40.55 -5.71
N ARG A 679 -2.29 -40.74 -4.46
CA ARG A 679 -3.49 -41.52 -4.14
C ARG A 679 -4.77 -40.75 -4.45
N VAL A 680 -5.76 -41.43 -5.02
CA VAL A 680 -7.09 -40.88 -5.30
C VAL A 680 -7.98 -40.97 -4.05
N PHE A 681 -8.62 -39.85 -3.72
CA PHE A 681 -9.56 -39.68 -2.61
C PHE A 681 -10.93 -39.21 -3.11
N LYS A 682 -11.96 -39.40 -2.27
CA LYS A 682 -13.34 -39.00 -2.58
C LYS A 682 -13.70 -37.63 -2.03
N ARG A 683 -14.47 -36.87 -2.82
CA ARG A 683 -15.11 -35.57 -2.55
C ARG A 683 -16.62 -35.74 -2.60
N ASN A 684 -17.38 -34.78 -2.08
CA ASN A 684 -18.83 -34.78 -2.19
C ASN A 684 -19.28 -34.79 -3.66
N ALA A 685 -20.23 -35.68 -3.96
CA ALA A 685 -20.79 -35.94 -5.29
C ALA A 685 -22.24 -35.46 -5.44
N ASP A 686 -22.88 -35.01 -4.35
CA ASP A 686 -24.32 -34.72 -4.28
C ASP A 686 -24.71 -33.52 -5.14
N GLU A 687 -23.78 -32.59 -5.34
CA GLU A 687 -23.96 -31.40 -6.17
C GLU A 687 -22.73 -31.17 -7.05
N LYS A 688 -22.97 -30.55 -8.21
CA LYS A 688 -21.90 -30.20 -9.14
C LYS A 688 -21.02 -29.08 -8.58
N LEU A 689 -19.71 -29.33 -8.56
CA LEU A 689 -18.71 -28.32 -8.21
C LEU A 689 -18.49 -27.37 -9.39
N ILE A 690 -18.56 -26.06 -9.14
CA ILE A 690 -18.42 -25.03 -10.16
C ILE A 690 -17.20 -24.13 -9.93
N PHE A 691 -16.70 -24.04 -8.71
CA PHE A 691 -15.53 -23.22 -8.36
C PHE A 691 -14.72 -23.84 -7.23
N ALA A 692 -13.39 -23.73 -7.32
CA ALA A 692 -12.47 -24.08 -6.25
C ALA A 692 -11.23 -23.18 -6.27
N SER A 693 -10.83 -22.63 -5.12
CA SER A 693 -9.63 -21.80 -4.97
C SER A 693 -9.08 -21.88 -3.55
N ILE A 694 -7.79 -21.62 -3.38
CA ILE A 694 -7.18 -21.46 -2.06
C ILE A 694 -7.43 -20.02 -1.57
N ALA A 695 -7.64 -19.86 -0.27
CA ALA A 695 -7.94 -18.58 0.39
C ALA A 695 -7.39 -18.58 1.83
N SER A 696 -7.24 -17.40 2.41
CA SER A 696 -6.87 -17.18 3.81
C SER A 696 -8.03 -16.62 4.63
N ASN A 697 -7.85 -16.48 5.95
CA ASN A 697 -8.81 -15.76 6.81
C ASN A 697 -8.89 -14.25 6.49
N ALA A 698 -7.94 -13.71 5.74
CA ALA A 698 -7.94 -12.32 5.28
C ALA A 698 -8.78 -12.10 4.00
N ASP A 699 -9.46 -13.14 3.52
CA ASP A 699 -10.26 -13.14 2.29
C ASP A 699 -11.76 -13.29 2.54
N SER A 700 -12.54 -12.91 1.52
CA SER A 700 -14.01 -13.01 1.48
C SER A 700 -14.45 -13.74 0.23
N VAL A 701 -15.41 -14.65 0.37
CA VAL A 701 -15.99 -15.41 -0.74
C VAL A 701 -17.14 -14.60 -1.33
N CYS A 702 -17.01 -14.19 -2.58
CA CYS A 702 -18.08 -13.58 -3.35
C CYS A 702 -18.88 -14.67 -4.08
N VAL A 703 -20.18 -14.75 -3.83
CA VAL A 703 -21.10 -15.61 -4.59
C VAL A 703 -22.21 -14.75 -5.20
N GLY A 704 -22.37 -14.87 -6.51
CA GLY A 704 -23.41 -14.22 -7.29
C GLY A 704 -24.61 -15.14 -7.49
N PHE A 705 -25.79 -14.71 -7.06
CA PHE A 705 -27.02 -15.50 -7.12
C PHE A 705 -28.06 -14.93 -8.09
N ILE A 706 -28.90 -15.80 -8.66
CA ILE A 706 -30.06 -15.43 -9.47
C ILE A 706 -31.32 -15.73 -8.65
N ASP A 707 -32.28 -14.80 -8.59
CA ASP A 707 -33.60 -15.06 -8.00
C ASP A 707 -34.60 -15.67 -9.00
N GLY A 708 -35.78 -16.09 -8.52
CA GLY A 708 -36.84 -16.64 -9.39
C GLY A 708 -37.42 -15.65 -10.41
N LYS A 709 -37.04 -14.38 -10.38
CA LYS A 709 -37.40 -13.34 -11.35
C LYS A 709 -36.22 -12.96 -12.26
N ASN A 710 -35.15 -13.76 -12.26
CA ASN A 710 -33.93 -13.56 -13.03
C ASN A 710 -33.15 -12.28 -12.68
N ASN A 711 -33.36 -11.71 -11.49
CA ASN A 711 -32.51 -10.64 -10.96
C ASN A 711 -31.19 -11.24 -10.47
N ARG A 712 -30.08 -10.59 -10.80
CA ARG A 712 -28.73 -10.98 -10.37
C ARG A 712 -28.32 -10.22 -9.12
N TYR A 713 -27.78 -10.96 -8.16
CA TYR A 713 -27.28 -10.48 -6.88
C TYR A 713 -25.82 -10.87 -6.72
N VAL A 714 -25.09 -10.14 -5.88
CA VAL A 714 -23.77 -10.54 -5.38
C VAL A 714 -23.73 -10.38 -3.88
N ARG A 715 -23.02 -11.29 -3.21
CA ARG A 715 -22.91 -11.34 -1.77
C ARG A 715 -21.48 -11.73 -1.41
N PHE A 716 -20.94 -11.06 -0.39
CA PHE A 716 -19.60 -11.31 0.14
C PHE A 716 -19.74 -11.83 1.56
N ASP A 717 -19.14 -12.97 1.86
CA ASP A 717 -19.07 -13.53 3.21
C ASP A 717 -17.61 -13.92 3.51
N ASP A 718 -17.09 -13.45 4.64
CA ASP A 718 -15.70 -13.66 5.03
C ASP A 718 -15.41 -15.15 5.26
N VAL A 719 -14.23 -15.61 4.85
CA VAL A 719 -13.83 -17.03 4.94
C VAL A 719 -13.96 -17.59 6.36
N GLU A 720 -13.71 -16.76 7.37
CA GLU A 720 -13.86 -17.12 8.79
C GLU A 720 -15.28 -17.56 9.18
N ARG A 721 -16.32 -17.08 8.49
CA ARG A 721 -17.72 -17.40 8.84
C ARG A 721 -18.15 -18.80 8.42
N PHE A 722 -17.46 -19.40 7.47
CA PHE A 722 -17.76 -20.76 7.05
C PHE A 722 -17.10 -21.72 8.03
N GLY A 723 -17.87 -22.71 8.52
CA GLY A 723 -17.32 -23.77 9.36
C GLY A 723 -16.34 -24.64 8.56
N GLN A 724 -15.27 -25.10 9.21
CA GLN A 724 -14.37 -26.09 8.62
C GLN A 724 -15.12 -27.42 8.40
N SER A 725 -14.85 -28.06 7.28
CA SER A 725 -15.42 -29.34 6.86
C SER A 725 -14.40 -30.14 6.05
N GLY A 726 -14.64 -31.43 5.82
CA GLY A 726 -13.81 -32.25 4.95
C GLY A 726 -14.24 -32.16 3.48
N MET A 727 -13.47 -32.77 2.57
CA MET A 727 -13.78 -32.84 1.13
C MET A 727 -15.13 -33.49 0.78
N GLN A 728 -15.68 -34.31 1.68
CA GLN A 728 -17.02 -34.92 1.54
C GLN A 728 -18.13 -34.14 2.25
N GLY A 729 -17.85 -32.95 2.81
CA GLY A 729 -18.86 -32.12 3.43
C GLY A 729 -19.82 -31.51 2.42
N ASP A 730 -21.09 -31.33 2.83
CA ASP A 730 -22.17 -30.77 2.01
C ASP A 730 -22.03 -29.26 1.73
N GLY A 731 -21.13 -28.59 2.46
CA GLY A 731 -21.02 -27.13 2.45
C GLY A 731 -22.23 -26.44 3.09
N THR A 732 -22.15 -25.13 3.18
CA THR A 732 -23.17 -24.30 3.82
C THR A 732 -23.62 -23.20 2.87
N LEU A 733 -24.93 -23.01 2.75
CA LEU A 733 -25.48 -21.84 2.07
C LEU A 733 -25.30 -20.61 2.97
N PRO A 734 -24.78 -19.49 2.44
CA PRO A 734 -24.61 -18.27 3.22
C PRO A 734 -25.95 -17.56 3.53
N MET A 735 -27.05 -17.99 2.92
CA MET A 735 -28.39 -17.46 3.12
C MET A 735 -29.44 -18.54 3.38
N ASP A 736 -30.60 -18.13 3.90
CA ASP A 736 -31.79 -18.96 4.08
C ASP A 736 -32.85 -18.67 2.99
N VAL A 737 -32.58 -17.71 2.09
CA VAL A 737 -33.52 -17.30 1.04
C VAL A 737 -33.34 -18.19 -0.20
N PRO A 738 -34.43 -18.66 -0.84
CA PRO A 738 -34.33 -19.45 -2.06
C PRO A 738 -33.62 -18.69 -3.18
N ASN A 739 -32.72 -19.38 -3.88
CA ASN A 739 -32.10 -18.90 -5.11
C ASN A 739 -32.42 -19.88 -6.27
N SER A 740 -32.23 -19.42 -7.49
CA SER A 740 -32.47 -20.18 -8.72
C SER A 740 -31.18 -20.56 -9.46
N GLY A 741 -30.02 -20.30 -8.84
CA GLY A 741 -28.70 -20.64 -9.38
C GLY A 741 -27.62 -19.62 -9.03
N VAL A 742 -26.38 -20.02 -9.30
CA VAL A 742 -25.17 -19.19 -9.16
C VAL A 742 -24.73 -18.69 -10.53
N HIS A 743 -24.40 -17.41 -10.65
CA HIS A 743 -23.91 -16.79 -11.89
C HIS A 743 -22.46 -16.29 -11.81
N TYR A 744 -21.90 -16.21 -10.60
CA TYR A 744 -20.54 -15.71 -10.39
C TYR A 744 -19.95 -16.24 -9.08
N VAL A 745 -18.66 -16.54 -9.04
CA VAL A 745 -17.92 -16.88 -7.82
C VAL A 745 -16.51 -16.30 -7.91
N GLU A 746 -16.02 -15.74 -6.80
CA GLU A 746 -14.64 -15.23 -6.68
C GLU A 746 -14.19 -15.19 -5.21
N VAL A 747 -12.87 -15.21 -4.97
CA VAL A 747 -12.26 -14.98 -3.66
C VAL A 747 -11.52 -13.63 -3.71
N ILE A 748 -11.80 -12.74 -2.76
CA ILE A 748 -11.29 -11.37 -2.76
C ILE A 748 -10.82 -10.99 -1.36
N ALA A 749 -9.64 -10.35 -1.29
CA ALA A 749 -9.10 -9.81 -0.04
C ALA A 749 -10.10 -8.85 0.64
N ILE A 750 -10.30 -9.00 1.95
CA ILE A 750 -11.31 -8.26 2.73
C ILE A 750 -11.16 -6.74 2.59
N ASN A 751 -9.93 -6.24 2.42
CA ASN A 751 -9.65 -4.81 2.25
C ASN A 751 -10.10 -4.22 0.89
N LYS A 752 -10.38 -5.07 -0.10
CA LYS A 752 -10.91 -4.68 -1.42
C LYS A 752 -12.43 -4.81 -1.49
N VAL A 753 -13.08 -5.42 -0.49
CA VAL A 753 -14.53 -5.66 -0.49
C VAL A 753 -15.28 -4.40 0.00
N PRO A 754 -16.41 -4.02 -0.62
CA PRO A 754 -17.26 -2.93 -0.14
C PRO A 754 -17.78 -3.16 1.28
N ILE A 755 -18.22 -2.10 1.97
CA ILE A 755 -18.72 -2.14 3.37
C ILE A 755 -19.85 -3.17 3.56
N LEU A 756 -20.65 -3.46 2.52
CA LEU A 756 -21.72 -4.46 2.49
C LEU A 756 -21.18 -5.91 2.34
N ARG A 757 -20.33 -6.34 3.28
CA ARG A 757 -19.93 -7.74 3.47
C ARG A 757 -20.70 -8.37 4.63
N ASN A 758 -20.73 -9.70 4.71
CA ASN A 758 -21.27 -10.43 5.86
C ASN A 758 -22.75 -10.13 6.18
N ILE A 759 -23.53 -9.79 5.16
CA ILE A 759 -24.94 -9.39 5.28
C ILE A 759 -25.80 -10.51 5.92
N GLY A 760 -26.98 -10.20 6.45
CA GLY A 760 -27.81 -11.20 7.15
C GLY A 760 -28.24 -12.39 6.27
N ARG A 761 -28.41 -13.58 6.85
CA ARG A 761 -28.84 -14.80 6.12
C ARG A 761 -30.23 -14.68 5.47
N LYS A 762 -31.06 -13.73 5.93
CA LYS A 762 -32.40 -13.44 5.39
C LYS A 762 -32.38 -12.63 4.08
N THR A 763 -31.22 -12.40 3.49
CA THR A 763 -31.04 -11.58 2.28
C THR A 763 -30.22 -12.34 1.25
N ILE A 764 -30.61 -12.29 -0.03
CA ILE A 764 -29.86 -12.97 -1.11
C ILE A 764 -28.50 -12.30 -1.35
N GLY A 765 -28.45 -10.97 -1.34
CA GLY A 765 -27.27 -10.22 -1.75
C GLY A 765 -27.59 -8.77 -2.07
N CYS A 766 -26.59 -8.03 -2.52
CA CYS A 766 -26.76 -6.75 -3.19
C CYS A 766 -27.19 -7.00 -4.64
N ILE A 767 -28.33 -6.44 -5.04
CA ILE A 767 -28.84 -6.60 -6.41
C ILE A 767 -27.98 -5.79 -7.39
N LEU A 768 -27.52 -6.39 -8.48
CA LEU A 768 -26.54 -5.76 -9.38
C LEU A 768 -27.03 -4.49 -10.08
N LYS A 769 -28.34 -4.31 -10.19
CA LYS A 769 -28.94 -3.14 -10.86
C LYS A 769 -28.98 -1.87 -10.00
N THR A 770 -28.73 -1.94 -8.69
CA THR A 770 -28.66 -0.77 -7.81
C THR A 770 -27.28 -0.11 -7.86
N VAL A 771 -27.17 1.11 -7.34
CA VAL A 771 -25.89 1.83 -7.20
C VAL A 771 -24.89 0.99 -6.39
N GLU A 772 -25.35 0.35 -5.33
CA GLU A 772 -24.58 -0.53 -4.45
C GLU A 772 -24.15 -1.80 -5.17
N GLY A 773 -25.02 -2.38 -6.00
CA GLY A 773 -24.66 -3.48 -6.89
C GLY A 773 -23.55 -3.11 -7.88
N LYS A 774 -23.57 -1.87 -8.42
CA LYS A 774 -22.50 -1.35 -9.28
C LYS A 774 -21.19 -1.14 -8.53
N ARG A 775 -21.23 -0.70 -7.26
CA ARG A 775 -20.05 -0.60 -6.39
C ARG A 775 -19.46 -1.98 -6.12
N CYS A 776 -20.30 -2.99 -5.87
CA CYS A 776 -19.86 -4.37 -5.76
C CYS A 776 -19.22 -4.89 -7.06
N LEU A 777 -19.77 -4.56 -8.24
CA LEU A 777 -19.19 -4.97 -9.53
C LEU A 777 -17.80 -4.37 -9.78
N ALA A 778 -17.54 -3.16 -9.30
CA ALA A 778 -16.27 -2.47 -9.54
C ALA A 778 -15.05 -3.18 -8.96
N VAL A 779 -15.25 -4.06 -7.96
CA VAL A 779 -14.18 -4.83 -7.31
C VAL A 779 -14.09 -6.27 -7.84
N LEU A 780 -15.01 -6.69 -8.72
CA LEU A 780 -15.04 -8.04 -9.27
C LEU A 780 -14.28 -8.10 -10.59
N PRO A 781 -13.31 -9.02 -10.76
CA PRO A 781 -12.60 -9.21 -12.02
C PRO A 781 -13.56 -9.61 -13.14
N ASP A 782 -13.26 -9.16 -14.36
CA ASP A 782 -13.97 -9.48 -15.61
C ASP A 782 -15.48 -9.20 -15.65
N CYS A 783 -16.00 -8.45 -14.68
CA CYS A 783 -17.39 -8.04 -14.63
C CYS A 783 -17.61 -6.71 -15.37
N LYS A 784 -18.09 -6.77 -16.61
CA LYS A 784 -18.51 -5.58 -17.38
C LYS A 784 -20.01 -5.32 -17.19
N THR A 785 -20.39 -4.06 -16.96
CA THR A 785 -21.79 -3.62 -16.98
C THR A 785 -22.37 -3.83 -18.38
N LYS A 786 -23.21 -4.86 -18.54
CA LYS A 786 -24.12 -4.99 -19.67
C LYS A 786 -25.54 -5.11 -19.17
#